data_AF-A0A2V2URI2-F1
#
_entry.id   AF-A0A2V2URI2-F1
#
_cell.length_a   1.000
_cell.length_b   1.000
_cell.length_c   1.000
_cell.angle_alpha   90.00
_cell.angle_beta   90.00
_cell.angle_gamma   90.00
#
_symmetry.space_group_name_H-M   'P 1'
#
loop_
_entity.id
_entity.type
_entity.pdbx_description
1 polymer ?
#
loop_
_entity_poly.entity_id
_entity_poly.type
_entity_poly.pdbx_seq_one_letter_code
_entity_poly.pdbx_strand_id
1 'polypeptide(L)'
;MWRCCGRLHVALLRGWRPLTVSPTGVAVRLHGAPTAPPCECHAQRHWDCGTKQPRVSFGASGTCWPQLGGASGMLHRTGVVMAPHSGISGDGSDAAARNAVGSKQRPQWTMNSSVKDILLERSTLSTNMRLSDFLRSKLGGRAAVDEDSNVTMQVFVQEPDDYVQDQRLLEEIFNLTEYQELEATYKLNHEGVFFLHQWRDYERKDTITLLARGKLNAALTQIQREELKRAQEMKFTISTTVRDVLFRGRVRVNEMSLNDFLLLRFGGKGVADTNRSVLLKEFFKDPTSYIRDKGVLKEIQTTDAYARMEETVREEMDLEEVVRKLYDKGVNNVLGWSRAAEEVKASARDDIKNSLDAALEEARIPTTTSAAMKLEGYYESVYNASWHHVVEIPDGDKRKKTGTGMEAKEGKPKQSWTYRKAGETFEKDDAVRKSGEAPPVLMVLTSDKGWPYSWNMTQDLPKDFFINCEVERVWRIVRNDLTEWFSNFDLILNSSPVRRLLIGTPGIGKSVAAGSYLLYQLLHCDVEKIQVVVHCFGGRDAYVFDKTAKIVTRYSDEDMCISELRNLRERGMKGYIIYDVAKKGTPPLRHFAPTSGWGMIVVSSPKVTNYDEWAKQLQAVRVIMNCPDEMDVKAMCTWMKRNETLEKQAEYWKEVEERMKNVGPIPRHIFDKKIYKERLGAVDGALLGIEPTDVEEYFTMRGSRLWYSEDPCHKLVKVVREITEEGAEVFLNALISADIGFRIADRLEKRMGAKDLLLLILRSHGALVSRALEQFGLRVFVYGELVSALVEELKELRSSERNGVQDSVLTLNHQGHPTRTVGLAGLEGGVTRTPMEYGVLYLPKVENFPLVDGFFFVNSPRRTLVGLQMTTASAHHTTTSTVRQFTECLAAYFEGWEELSREMSWEMIYIKNADSTMISNGRDVMSSIPKI
;
A
#
# COMPACT_ATOMS: atom_id res chain seq x y z
N MET A 1 39.87 10.38 -11.48
CA MET A 1 38.84 9.80 -10.57
C MET A 1 38.61 8.32 -10.84
N TRP A 2 38.55 7.86 -12.09
CA TRP A 2 38.48 6.42 -12.44
C TRP A 2 39.69 5.58 -11.97
N ARG A 3 40.91 6.16 -11.99
CA ARG A 3 42.12 5.53 -11.46
C ARG A 3 42.10 5.25 -9.95
N CYS A 4 41.23 5.89 -9.17
CA CYS A 4 41.18 5.74 -7.72
C CYS A 4 40.19 4.66 -7.23
N CYS A 5 39.32 4.12 -8.10
CA CYS A 5 38.26 3.19 -7.69
C CYS A 5 38.23 1.83 -8.44
N GLY A 6 39.16 1.56 -9.36
CA GLY A 6 39.57 0.21 -9.77
C GLY A 6 38.49 -0.82 -10.13
N ARG A 7 37.37 -0.43 -10.75
CA ARG A 7 36.21 -1.34 -10.93
C ARG A 7 35.74 -1.59 -12.37
N LEU A 8 36.32 -0.97 -13.39
CA LEU A 8 35.82 -1.10 -14.77
C LEU A 8 36.96 -1.31 -15.80
N HIS A 9 36.79 -2.27 -16.69
CA HIS A 9 37.62 -2.49 -17.87
C HIS A 9 36.84 -2.18 -19.15
N VAL A 10 37.43 -1.37 -20.03
CA VAL A 10 36.82 -0.99 -21.30
C VAL A 10 37.65 -1.49 -22.48
N ALA A 11 37.02 -2.16 -23.44
CA ALA A 11 37.69 -2.78 -24.58
C ALA A 11 36.93 -2.51 -25.90
N LEU A 12 37.66 -2.37 -27.02
CA LEU A 12 37.09 -2.01 -28.33
C LEU A 12 37.31 -3.12 -29.38
N LEU A 13 36.27 -3.47 -30.15
CA LEU A 13 36.34 -4.39 -31.31
C LEU A 13 35.84 -3.70 -32.61
N ARG A 14 36.44 -4.02 -33.77
CA ARG A 14 36.16 -3.39 -35.08
C ARG A 14 35.66 -4.38 -36.15
N GLY A 15 34.75 -3.93 -37.03
CA GLY A 15 34.34 -4.63 -38.26
C GLY A 15 34.28 -3.69 -39.49
N TRP A 16 34.62 -4.17 -40.70
CA TRP A 16 34.64 -3.37 -41.95
C TRP A 16 33.79 -4.01 -43.06
N ARG A 17 32.78 -3.23 -43.56
CA ARG A 17 31.84 -3.36 -44.70
C ARG A 17 31.07 -4.70 -44.90
N PRO A 18 29.75 -4.68 -45.20
CA PRO A 18 29.06 -5.78 -45.88
C PRO A 18 29.28 -5.63 -47.40
N LEU A 19 30.00 -6.56 -48.03
CA LEU A 19 30.11 -6.60 -49.50
C LEU A 19 29.07 -7.59 -50.04
N THR A 20 28.05 -7.06 -50.70
CA THR A 20 27.10 -7.86 -51.50
C THR A 20 27.82 -8.56 -52.65
N VAL A 21 27.97 -9.90 -52.62
CA VAL A 21 28.13 -10.73 -53.83
C VAL A 21 27.39 -12.08 -53.69
N SER A 22 26.59 -12.38 -54.72
CA SER A 22 25.74 -13.56 -54.96
C SER A 22 26.54 -14.86 -55.19
N PRO A 23 25.93 -16.07 -55.14
CA PRO A 23 26.59 -17.33 -54.79
C PRO A 23 27.14 -18.10 -55.99
N THR A 24 28.24 -18.83 -55.79
CA THR A 24 28.52 -20.07 -56.55
C THR A 24 29.47 -20.94 -55.76
N GLY A 25 28.91 -21.96 -55.08
CA GLY A 25 29.68 -23.00 -54.41
C GLY A 25 29.50 -24.33 -55.15
N VAL A 26 30.57 -24.86 -55.74
CA VAL A 26 30.68 -26.25 -56.17
C VAL A 26 32.01 -26.82 -55.69
N ALA A 27 31.90 -28.04 -55.13
CA ALA A 27 32.90 -29.10 -54.93
C ALA A 27 33.92 -28.96 -53.79
N VAL A 28 34.31 -30.01 -53.05
CA VAL A 28 33.80 -31.38 -52.77
C VAL A 28 34.80 -32.03 -51.77
N ARG A 29 34.28 -32.87 -50.86
CA ARG A 29 34.85 -34.03 -50.11
C ARG A 29 36.19 -33.96 -49.36
N LEU A 30 36.22 -34.58 -48.18
CA LEU A 30 36.66 -35.98 -47.91
C LEU A 30 36.01 -36.43 -46.58
N HIS A 31 35.05 -37.36 -46.59
CA HIS A 31 35.12 -38.84 -46.52
C HIS A 31 35.58 -39.43 -45.18
N GLY A 32 34.71 -40.30 -44.66
CA GLY A 32 34.87 -41.09 -43.44
C GLY A 32 33.54 -41.68 -42.96
N ALA A 33 32.93 -42.55 -43.76
CA ALA A 33 31.94 -43.56 -43.34
C ALA A 33 32.67 -44.92 -43.22
N PRO A 34 32.05 -46.07 -42.85
CA PRO A 34 30.67 -46.32 -42.39
C PRO A 34 30.66 -47.22 -41.11
N THR A 35 29.52 -47.50 -40.46
CA THR A 35 28.68 -48.66 -40.78
C THR A 35 27.23 -48.46 -40.37
N ALA A 36 26.34 -48.87 -41.29
CA ALA A 36 24.90 -48.94 -41.14
C ALA A 36 24.47 -50.43 -40.88
N PRO A 37 23.19 -50.83 -41.01
CA PRO A 37 22.25 -51.23 -39.95
C PRO A 37 21.76 -52.70 -40.23
N PRO A 38 20.49 -53.18 -40.16
CA PRO A 38 19.21 -52.72 -39.54
C PRO A 38 18.36 -53.86 -38.89
N CYS A 39 17.07 -53.55 -38.66
CA CYS A 39 15.91 -54.46 -38.52
C CYS A 39 15.71 -55.07 -37.12
N GLU A 40 14.51 -55.26 -36.56
CA GLU A 40 13.11 -55.36 -37.02
C GLU A 40 12.29 -55.41 -35.69
N CYS A 41 11.07 -54.90 -35.50
CA CYS A 41 9.82 -55.41 -36.03
C CYS A 41 8.63 -54.61 -35.43
N HIS A 42 7.58 -54.52 -36.23
CA HIS A 42 6.23 -54.08 -35.88
C HIS A 42 5.45 -55.10 -35.02
N ALA A 43 4.32 -54.59 -34.49
CA ALA A 43 3.02 -55.24 -34.20
C ALA A 43 2.68 -55.33 -32.70
N GLN A 44 1.75 -54.52 -32.17
CA GLN A 44 0.28 -54.57 -32.28
C GLN A 44 -0.40 -55.69 -31.48
N ARG A 45 -1.53 -55.29 -30.86
CA ARG A 45 -2.63 -56.03 -30.18
C ARG A 45 -2.53 -56.00 -28.64
N HIS A 46 -3.59 -55.75 -27.86
CA HIS A 46 -5.00 -55.39 -28.09
C HIS A 46 -5.64 -55.18 -26.70
N TRP A 47 -6.56 -54.20 -26.59
CA TRP A 47 -7.69 -54.10 -25.64
C TRP A 47 -7.38 -53.96 -24.12
N ASP A 48 -8.11 -53.17 -23.31
CA ASP A 48 -9.51 -52.79 -23.46
C ASP A 48 -9.92 -51.55 -22.64
N CYS A 49 -11.00 -50.92 -23.09
CA CYS A 49 -11.65 -49.74 -22.54
C CYS A 49 -12.53 -50.06 -21.32
N GLY A 50 -12.64 -49.10 -20.40
CA GLY A 50 -13.60 -49.14 -19.29
C GLY A 50 -13.94 -47.74 -18.78
N THR A 51 -14.66 -46.97 -19.60
CA THR A 51 -15.27 -45.68 -19.27
C THR A 51 -16.21 -45.76 -18.07
N LYS A 52 -16.05 -44.83 -17.11
CA LYS A 52 -17.19 -44.20 -16.41
C LYS A 52 -16.89 -42.71 -16.17
N GLN A 53 -17.51 -41.84 -16.97
CA GLN A 53 -17.81 -40.47 -16.57
C GLN A 53 -18.91 -40.50 -15.49
N PRO A 54 -18.92 -39.51 -14.60
CA PRO A 54 -20.12 -38.71 -14.41
C PRO A 54 -19.88 -37.27 -14.88
N ARG A 55 -20.83 -36.79 -15.69
CA ARG A 55 -20.97 -35.37 -16.05
C ARG A 55 -21.61 -34.59 -14.89
N VAL A 56 -21.62 -33.27 -15.08
CA VAL A 56 -22.39 -32.21 -14.37
C VAL A 56 -21.55 -31.53 -13.27
N SER A 57 -21.34 -30.21 -13.21
CA SER A 57 -21.91 -29.06 -13.90
C SER A 57 -20.93 -27.87 -13.91
N PHE A 58 -21.07 -27.03 -14.93
CA PHE A 58 -20.42 -25.74 -15.10
C PHE A 58 -20.70 -24.78 -13.93
N GLY A 59 -19.65 -24.11 -13.47
CA GLY A 59 -19.73 -22.93 -12.59
C GLY A 59 -18.46 -22.11 -12.78
N ALA A 60 -18.56 -21.05 -13.56
CA ALA A 60 -17.49 -20.07 -13.73
C ALA A 60 -17.33 -19.28 -12.43
N SER A 61 -16.16 -19.37 -11.79
CA SER A 61 -15.76 -18.39 -10.77
C SER A 61 -14.28 -18.08 -10.95
N GLY A 62 -14.02 -16.93 -11.57
CA GLY A 62 -12.71 -16.29 -11.52
C GLY A 62 -12.46 -15.84 -10.08
N THR A 63 -11.44 -16.40 -9.45
CA THR A 63 -11.03 -16.01 -8.10
C THR A 63 -10.13 -14.79 -8.17
N CYS A 64 -10.67 -13.65 -7.73
CA CYS A 64 -9.93 -12.41 -7.47
C CYS A 64 -9.28 -12.45 -6.08
N TRP A 65 -8.12 -11.80 -5.96
CA TRP A 65 -7.43 -11.56 -4.69
C TRP A 65 -8.12 -10.43 -3.89
N PRO A 66 -8.56 -10.63 -2.64
CA PRO A 66 -9.13 -9.55 -1.84
C PRO A 66 -8.13 -8.84 -0.91
N GLN A 67 -8.45 -7.57 -0.61
CA GLN A 67 -7.68 -6.58 0.13
C GLN A 67 -7.76 -6.69 1.67
N LEU A 68 -6.64 -6.31 2.31
CA LEU A 68 -6.41 -5.58 3.59
C LEU A 68 -5.35 -6.29 4.47
N GLY A 69 -4.38 -5.63 5.12
CA GLY A 69 -4.10 -4.20 5.33
C GLY A 69 -2.68 -3.76 4.88
N GLY A 70 -2.25 -2.51 5.08
CA GLY A 70 -2.94 -1.36 5.65
C GLY A 70 -2.64 -0.07 4.89
N ALA A 71 -3.69 0.71 4.66
CA ALA A 71 -3.69 2.17 4.48
C ALA A 71 -5.17 2.60 4.54
N SER A 72 -5.58 3.25 5.61
CA SER A 72 -6.78 4.09 5.61
C SER A 72 -6.28 5.53 5.69
N GLY A 73 -6.21 6.20 4.53
CA GLY A 73 -6.03 7.63 4.45
C GLY A 73 -7.40 8.25 4.29
N MET A 74 -8.00 8.69 5.39
CA MET A 74 -9.18 9.53 5.36
C MET A 74 -8.71 10.95 4.97
N LEU A 75 -9.10 11.42 3.79
CA LEU A 75 -8.85 12.79 3.36
C LEU A 75 -9.65 13.74 4.25
N HIS A 76 -8.95 14.51 5.09
CA HIS A 76 -9.48 15.73 5.66
C HIS A 76 -9.66 16.76 4.53
N ARG A 77 -10.90 17.21 4.32
CA ARG A 77 -11.18 18.44 3.57
C ARG A 77 -10.77 19.63 4.43
N THR A 78 -9.58 20.17 4.21
CA THR A 78 -9.25 21.54 4.58
C THR A 78 -9.57 22.42 3.38
N GLY A 79 -10.70 23.10 3.42
CA GLY A 79 -11.06 24.12 2.44
C GLY A 79 -10.23 25.38 2.68
N VAL A 80 -9.25 25.61 1.82
CA VAL A 80 -8.65 26.95 1.65
C VAL A 80 -9.17 27.50 0.33
N VAL A 81 -9.77 28.68 0.46
CA VAL A 81 -10.39 29.50 -0.59
C VAL A 81 -9.31 30.00 -1.56
N MET A 82 -9.46 29.72 -2.85
CA MET A 82 -8.89 30.54 -3.92
C MET A 82 -9.94 30.68 -5.03
N ALA A 83 -10.31 31.94 -5.29
CA ALA A 83 -11.28 32.34 -6.31
C ALA A 83 -10.75 32.11 -7.74
N PRO A 84 -11.62 31.88 -8.73
CA PRO A 84 -11.30 32.12 -10.14
C PRO A 84 -12.05 33.34 -10.68
N HIS A 85 -11.29 34.29 -11.23
CA HIS A 85 -11.79 35.36 -12.06
C HIS A 85 -12.12 34.88 -13.49
N SER A 86 -13.32 35.24 -13.94
CA SER A 86 -13.79 35.65 -15.28
C SER A 86 -13.15 35.06 -16.57
N GLY A 87 -14.02 34.48 -17.42
CA GLY A 87 -13.80 34.28 -18.85
C GLY A 87 -14.95 33.52 -19.55
N ILE A 88 -15.84 34.29 -20.20
CA ILE A 88 -17.03 33.99 -21.07
C ILE A 88 -16.66 33.13 -22.31
N SER A 89 -17.48 32.41 -23.11
CA SER A 89 -18.80 31.72 -23.09
C SER A 89 -18.90 30.88 -24.38
N GLY A 90 -19.73 29.83 -24.42
CA GLY A 90 -20.21 29.30 -25.70
C GLY A 90 -20.87 27.93 -25.63
N ASP A 91 -22.20 27.92 -25.77
CA ASP A 91 -23.12 26.90 -26.32
C ASP A 91 -23.02 25.43 -25.84
N GLY A 92 -24.07 24.70 -25.54
CA GLY A 92 -25.51 24.89 -25.65
C GLY A 92 -26.18 23.53 -25.40
N SER A 93 -27.25 23.54 -24.60
CA SER A 93 -28.35 22.55 -24.52
C SER A 93 -28.04 21.04 -24.35
N ASP A 94 -28.34 20.52 -23.15
CA ASP A 94 -29.52 19.63 -22.93
C ASP A 94 -29.48 19.01 -21.53
N ALA A 95 -30.12 19.69 -20.57
CA ALA A 95 -30.33 19.23 -19.21
C ALA A 95 -31.77 18.74 -19.05
N ALA A 96 -32.07 17.52 -19.49
CA ALA A 96 -33.33 16.86 -19.16
C ALA A 96 -33.23 15.33 -19.28
N ALA A 97 -32.53 14.68 -18.34
CA ALA A 97 -32.84 13.32 -17.85
C ALA A 97 -31.76 12.86 -16.89
N ARG A 98 -32.07 12.83 -15.58
CA ARG A 98 -31.61 11.83 -14.58
C ARG A 98 -32.02 12.28 -13.18
N ASN A 99 -33.29 12.08 -12.86
CA ASN A 99 -33.74 11.91 -11.48
C ASN A 99 -33.93 10.41 -11.25
N ALA A 100 -33.06 9.78 -10.47
CA ALA A 100 -33.42 8.74 -9.51
C ALA A 100 -32.18 8.21 -8.76
N VAL A 101 -32.24 8.31 -7.42
CA VAL A 101 -31.45 7.60 -6.40
C VAL A 101 -29.99 8.03 -6.23
N GLY A 102 -29.81 9.28 -5.81
CA GLY A 102 -28.76 9.64 -4.85
C GLY A 102 -29.43 9.89 -3.50
N SER A 103 -29.06 9.16 -2.45
CA SER A 103 -29.47 9.45 -1.08
C SER A 103 -29.00 10.86 -0.70
N LYS A 104 -29.89 11.85 -0.85
CA LYS A 104 -29.68 13.19 -0.28
C LYS A 104 -29.61 13.02 1.24
N GLN A 105 -28.41 13.06 1.80
CA GLN A 105 -28.22 13.25 3.24
C GLN A 105 -29.01 14.51 3.63
N ARG A 106 -29.99 14.36 4.54
CA ARG A 106 -30.63 15.51 5.18
C ARG A 106 -29.55 16.27 5.97
N PRO A 107 -29.59 17.61 6.07
CA PRO A 107 -28.70 18.35 6.94
C PRO A 107 -28.80 17.82 8.38
N GLN A 108 -27.65 17.62 9.02
CA GLN A 108 -27.61 17.34 10.46
C GLN A 108 -27.66 18.68 11.19
N TRP A 109 -28.81 18.99 11.79
CA TRP A 109 -29.00 20.18 12.61
C TRP A 109 -28.35 19.99 13.98
N THR A 110 -27.93 21.10 14.59
CA THR A 110 -27.41 21.14 15.97
C THR A 110 -28.19 22.18 16.77
N MET A 111 -28.04 22.21 18.10
CA MET A 111 -28.69 23.23 18.94
C MET A 111 -28.25 24.67 18.60
N ASN A 112 -27.14 24.82 17.87
CA ASN A 112 -26.62 26.10 17.38
C ASN A 112 -27.01 26.38 15.92
N SER A 113 -27.86 25.56 15.31
CA SER A 113 -28.35 25.82 13.97
C SER A 113 -29.29 27.03 13.97
N SER A 114 -29.09 27.90 12.99
CA SER A 114 -29.86 29.13 12.80
C SER A 114 -31.31 28.82 12.43
N VAL A 115 -32.25 29.51 13.08
CA VAL A 115 -33.69 29.43 12.75
C VAL A 115 -33.93 29.79 11.29
N LYS A 116 -33.22 30.80 10.77
CA LYS A 116 -33.28 31.22 9.37
C LYS A 116 -32.90 30.07 8.43
N ASP A 117 -31.81 29.36 8.73
CA ASP A 117 -31.31 28.29 7.85
C ASP A 117 -32.24 27.06 7.89
N ILE A 118 -32.86 26.78 9.04
CA ILE A 118 -33.81 25.67 9.19
C ILE A 118 -35.13 25.98 8.47
N LEU A 119 -35.63 27.21 8.61
CA LEU A 119 -36.88 27.61 7.96
C LEU A 119 -36.70 27.68 6.43
N LEU A 120 -35.56 28.19 5.96
CA LEU A 120 -35.27 28.44 4.54
C LEU A 120 -34.45 27.31 3.85
N GLU A 121 -34.26 26.15 4.48
CA GLU A 121 -33.39 25.02 4.00
C GLU A 121 -33.60 24.61 2.53
N ARG A 122 -34.81 24.82 1.98
CA ARG A 122 -35.16 24.48 0.59
C ARG A 122 -35.72 25.67 -0.21
N SER A 123 -35.65 26.85 0.37
CA SER A 123 -36.15 28.06 -0.26
C SER A 123 -35.10 28.63 -1.21
N THR A 124 -35.50 29.02 -2.42
CA THR A 124 -34.65 29.79 -3.34
C THR A 124 -34.61 31.28 -2.99
N LEU A 125 -35.22 31.68 -1.86
CA LEU A 125 -35.30 33.06 -1.43
C LEU A 125 -33.99 33.54 -0.80
N SER A 126 -33.42 34.56 -1.40
CA SER A 126 -32.48 35.46 -0.74
C SER A 126 -33.28 36.52 0.02
N THR A 127 -32.87 36.90 1.23
CA THR A 127 -33.46 38.04 1.96
C THR A 127 -33.35 39.36 1.17
N ASN A 128 -32.43 39.43 0.21
CA ASN A 128 -32.23 40.58 -0.69
C ASN A 128 -32.99 40.47 -2.02
N MET A 129 -33.82 39.43 -2.21
CA MET A 129 -34.66 39.31 -3.41
C MET A 129 -35.66 40.47 -3.45
N ARG A 130 -35.84 41.09 -4.62
CA ARG A 130 -36.81 42.17 -4.82
C ARG A 130 -38.23 41.62 -4.95
N LEU A 131 -39.22 42.41 -4.54
CA LEU A 131 -40.64 42.06 -4.58
C LEU A 131 -41.10 41.68 -6.00
N SER A 132 -40.71 42.43 -7.03
CA SER A 132 -41.04 42.09 -8.43
C SER A 132 -40.44 40.76 -8.88
N ASP A 133 -39.23 40.42 -8.43
CA ASP A 133 -38.59 39.13 -8.75
C ASP A 133 -39.28 37.98 -8.03
N PHE A 134 -39.67 38.20 -6.77
CA PHE A 134 -40.45 37.25 -5.98
C PHE A 134 -41.80 36.94 -6.65
N LEU A 135 -42.58 37.97 -6.99
CA LEU A 135 -43.89 37.83 -7.65
C LEU A 135 -43.75 37.14 -9.01
N ARG A 136 -42.73 37.49 -9.80
CA ARG A 136 -42.47 36.84 -11.09
C ARG A 136 -42.16 35.35 -10.92
N SER A 137 -41.38 34.99 -9.90
CA SER A 137 -40.98 33.61 -9.65
C SER A 137 -42.11 32.72 -9.10
N LYS A 138 -43.05 33.27 -8.32
CA LYS A 138 -44.09 32.51 -7.62
C LYS A 138 -45.49 32.62 -8.23
N LEU A 139 -45.85 33.78 -8.76
CA LEU A 139 -47.17 34.06 -9.34
C LEU A 139 -47.15 34.20 -10.86
N GLY A 140 -45.97 34.04 -11.49
CA GLY A 140 -45.80 33.89 -12.93
C GLY A 140 -46.24 35.11 -13.74
N GLY A 141 -45.45 36.19 -13.74
CA GLY A 141 -45.58 37.37 -14.60
C GLY A 141 -46.91 38.17 -14.53
N ARG A 142 -47.91 37.69 -13.79
CA ARG A 142 -49.25 38.28 -13.66
C ARG A 142 -49.35 39.42 -12.65
N ALA A 143 -48.33 39.59 -11.81
CA ALA A 143 -48.22 40.64 -10.82
C ALA A 143 -46.85 41.31 -10.94
N ALA A 144 -46.84 42.63 -11.07
CA ALA A 144 -45.65 43.48 -11.08
C ALA A 144 -45.95 44.75 -10.29
N VAL A 145 -45.03 45.15 -9.43
CA VAL A 145 -45.09 46.43 -8.73
C VAL A 145 -44.30 47.48 -9.52
N ASP A 146 -44.69 48.75 -9.40
CA ASP A 146 -43.94 49.86 -9.99
C ASP A 146 -42.52 49.97 -9.40
N GLU A 147 -41.68 50.79 -10.03
CA GLU A 147 -40.25 50.89 -9.68
C GLU A 147 -40.02 51.48 -8.28
N ASP A 148 -40.93 52.33 -7.80
CA ASP A 148 -40.87 52.95 -6.47
C ASP A 148 -41.32 51.97 -5.36
N SER A 149 -42.22 51.03 -5.70
CA SER A 149 -42.73 49.98 -4.80
C SER A 149 -41.90 48.68 -4.81
N ASN A 150 -40.88 48.58 -5.67
CA ASN A 150 -40.07 47.36 -5.86
C ASN A 150 -38.96 47.18 -4.79
N VAL A 151 -39.38 47.06 -3.53
CA VAL A 151 -38.48 46.89 -2.39
C VAL A 151 -37.99 45.44 -2.22
N THR A 152 -36.99 45.24 -1.37
CA THR A 152 -36.56 43.87 -0.99
C THR A 152 -37.64 43.17 -0.16
N MET A 153 -37.74 41.84 -0.26
CA MET A 153 -38.68 41.03 0.51
C MET A 153 -38.55 41.23 2.03
N GLN A 154 -37.35 41.57 2.52
CA GLN A 154 -37.14 41.90 3.94
C GLN A 154 -37.80 43.22 4.37
N VAL A 155 -37.93 44.19 3.47
CA VAL A 155 -38.62 45.47 3.71
C VAL A 155 -40.12 45.29 3.53
N PHE A 156 -40.51 44.55 2.49
CA PHE A 156 -41.92 44.25 2.20
C PHE A 156 -42.63 43.52 3.35
N VAL A 157 -41.99 42.54 3.99
CA VAL A 157 -42.59 41.76 5.09
C VAL A 157 -42.89 42.59 6.35
N GLN A 158 -42.32 43.78 6.49
CA GLN A 158 -42.56 44.66 7.64
C GLN A 158 -43.95 45.30 7.55
N GLU A 159 -44.25 45.88 6.39
CA GLU A 159 -45.48 46.64 6.13
C GLU A 159 -45.95 46.36 4.68
N PRO A 160 -46.53 45.18 4.39
CA PRO A 160 -46.88 44.77 3.02
C PRO A 160 -47.91 45.70 2.35
N ASP A 161 -48.82 46.26 3.14
CA ASP A 161 -49.90 47.15 2.70
C ASP A 161 -49.37 48.48 2.12
N ASP A 162 -48.15 48.88 2.48
CA ASP A 162 -47.55 50.12 1.98
C ASP A 162 -47.05 49.99 0.53
N TYR A 163 -46.73 48.77 0.10
CA TYR A 163 -46.12 48.49 -1.20
C TYR A 163 -47.06 47.80 -2.19
N VAL A 164 -48.11 47.14 -1.71
CA VAL A 164 -49.12 46.48 -2.56
C VAL A 164 -50.51 46.86 -2.06
N GLN A 165 -51.20 47.73 -2.81
CA GLN A 165 -52.55 48.18 -2.46
C GLN A 165 -53.66 47.19 -2.88
N ASP A 166 -53.35 46.22 -3.75
CA ASP A 166 -54.29 45.18 -4.18
C ASP A 166 -54.44 44.10 -3.10
N GLN A 167 -55.55 44.18 -2.37
CA GLN A 167 -55.88 43.26 -1.27
C GLN A 167 -55.98 41.80 -1.72
N ARG A 168 -56.40 41.53 -2.96
CA ARG A 168 -56.48 40.15 -3.48
C ARG A 168 -55.09 39.60 -3.76
N LEU A 169 -54.20 40.43 -4.27
CA LEU A 169 -52.80 40.06 -4.50
C LEU A 169 -52.05 39.84 -3.17
N LEU A 170 -52.30 40.68 -2.15
CA LEU A 170 -51.76 40.47 -0.80
C LEU A 170 -52.22 39.16 -0.19
N GLU A 171 -53.50 38.82 -0.32
CA GLU A 171 -54.04 37.54 0.15
C GLU A 171 -53.37 36.34 -0.55
N GLU A 172 -53.11 36.44 -1.85
CA GLU A 172 -52.35 35.43 -2.59
C GLU A 172 -50.90 35.33 -2.10
N ILE A 173 -50.23 36.45 -1.81
CA ILE A 173 -48.86 36.49 -1.29
C ILE A 173 -48.78 35.89 0.12
N PHE A 174 -49.69 36.24 1.02
CA PHE A 174 -49.71 35.74 2.41
C PHE A 174 -49.95 34.23 2.49
N ASN A 175 -50.60 33.65 1.49
CA ASN A 175 -50.81 32.21 1.37
C ASN A 175 -49.59 31.46 0.80
N LEU A 176 -48.55 32.14 0.30
CA LEU A 176 -47.32 31.49 -0.17
C LEU A 176 -46.49 30.98 1.00
N THR A 177 -46.07 29.72 0.91
CA THR A 177 -45.19 29.06 1.89
C THR A 177 -43.90 29.85 2.11
N GLU A 178 -43.31 30.34 1.04
CA GLU A 178 -42.08 31.12 1.03
C GLU A 178 -42.22 32.47 1.75
N TYR A 179 -43.39 33.12 1.65
CA TYR A 179 -43.68 34.35 2.38
C TYR A 179 -43.86 34.07 3.88
N GLN A 180 -44.65 33.06 4.23
CA GLN A 180 -44.88 32.65 5.63
C GLN A 180 -43.59 32.25 6.36
N GLU A 181 -42.63 31.63 5.66
CA GLU A 181 -41.32 31.29 6.20
C GLU A 181 -40.44 32.53 6.42
N LEU A 182 -40.51 33.51 5.52
CA LEU A 182 -39.77 34.78 5.64
C LEU A 182 -40.33 35.64 6.78
N GLU A 183 -41.66 35.72 6.87
CA GLU A 183 -42.40 36.41 7.93
C GLU A 183 -42.10 35.81 9.30
N ALA A 184 -42.15 34.47 9.43
CA ALA A 184 -41.80 33.79 10.67
C ALA A 184 -40.32 34.03 11.06
N THR A 185 -39.41 34.05 10.09
CA THR A 185 -37.99 34.36 10.32
C THR A 185 -37.81 35.79 10.84
N TYR A 186 -38.52 36.75 10.23
CA TYR A 186 -38.50 38.14 10.65
C TYR A 186 -39.04 38.30 12.09
N LYS A 187 -40.25 37.79 12.36
CA LYS A 187 -40.87 37.83 13.69
C LYS A 187 -39.97 37.23 14.76
N LEU A 188 -39.42 36.03 14.52
CA LEU A 188 -38.54 35.36 15.47
C LEU A 188 -37.24 36.15 15.72
N ASN A 189 -36.63 36.73 14.69
CA ASN A 189 -35.43 37.57 14.86
C ASN A 189 -35.73 38.85 15.66
N HIS A 190 -36.89 39.47 15.46
CA HIS A 190 -37.32 40.66 16.22
C HIS A 190 -37.61 40.33 17.69
N GLU A 191 -38.05 39.11 17.96
CA GLU A 191 -38.26 38.60 19.32
C GLU A 191 -37.01 37.95 19.93
N GLY A 192 -35.85 38.04 19.26
CA GLY A 192 -34.57 37.58 19.78
C GLY A 192 -34.29 36.07 19.65
N VAL A 193 -35.07 35.36 18.84
CA VAL A 193 -34.97 33.91 18.60
C VAL A 193 -34.22 33.62 17.30
N PHE A 194 -32.89 33.53 17.40
CA PHE A 194 -31.99 33.34 16.26
C PHE A 194 -31.55 31.88 16.06
N PHE A 195 -31.51 31.09 17.13
CA PHE A 195 -31.01 29.72 17.13
C PHE A 195 -32.02 28.71 17.66
N LEU A 196 -31.84 27.44 17.26
CA LEU A 196 -32.77 26.36 17.60
C LEU A 196 -32.90 26.08 19.12
N HIS A 197 -31.84 26.30 19.90
CA HIS A 197 -31.93 26.20 21.36
C HIS A 197 -32.79 27.30 21.99
N GLN A 198 -32.82 28.51 21.40
CA GLN A 198 -33.69 29.60 21.87
C GLN A 198 -35.14 29.29 21.52
N TRP A 199 -35.38 28.71 20.34
CA TRP A 199 -36.69 28.21 19.94
C TRP A 199 -37.22 27.13 20.90
N ARG A 200 -36.35 26.27 21.48
CA ARG A 200 -36.77 25.25 22.46
C ARG A 200 -37.51 25.87 23.64
N ASP A 201 -37.02 26.99 24.13
CA ASP A 201 -37.47 27.64 25.37
C ASP A 201 -38.39 28.85 25.11
N TYR A 202 -38.66 29.17 23.85
CA TYR A 202 -39.56 30.25 23.44
C TYR A 202 -41.01 29.91 23.82
N GLU A 203 -41.65 30.78 24.60
CA GLU A 203 -42.99 30.54 25.16
C GLU A 203 -44.13 30.84 24.17
N ARG A 204 -43.96 31.86 23.32
CA ARG A 204 -44.99 32.35 22.37
C ARG A 204 -45.01 31.61 21.04
N LYS A 205 -44.81 30.28 21.06
CA LYS A 205 -44.77 29.45 19.82
C LYS A 205 -46.07 29.45 19.03
N ASP A 206 -47.16 29.87 19.64
CA ASP A 206 -48.51 30.00 19.07
C ASP A 206 -48.68 31.23 18.18
N THR A 207 -47.82 32.26 18.32
CA THR A 207 -47.82 33.46 17.45
C THR A 207 -47.16 33.22 16.09
N ILE A 208 -46.42 32.10 15.96
CA ILE A 208 -45.69 31.71 14.76
C ILE A 208 -46.53 30.75 13.91
N THR A 209 -46.49 30.96 12.60
CA THR A 209 -47.22 30.15 11.62
C THR A 209 -46.97 28.65 11.83
N LEU A 210 -48.03 27.85 11.75
CA LEU A 210 -48.01 26.40 11.98
C LEU A 210 -46.90 25.67 11.21
N LEU A 211 -46.64 26.12 9.98
CA LEU A 211 -45.61 25.55 9.10
C LEU A 211 -44.19 25.75 9.65
N ALA A 212 -43.84 26.98 10.04
CA ALA A 212 -42.54 27.33 10.59
C ALA A 212 -42.30 26.61 11.94
N ARG A 213 -43.31 26.59 12.80
CA ARG A 213 -43.31 25.82 14.05
C ARG A 213 -43.06 24.33 13.83
N GLY A 214 -43.71 23.75 12.82
CA GLY A 214 -43.54 22.35 12.43
C GLY A 214 -42.11 22.00 12.02
N LYS A 215 -41.47 22.85 11.19
CA LYS A 215 -40.08 22.65 10.76
C LYS A 215 -39.08 22.72 11.92
N LEU A 216 -39.20 23.75 12.77
CA LEU A 216 -38.28 23.93 13.91
C LEU A 216 -38.42 22.79 14.94
N ASN A 217 -39.66 22.33 15.21
CA ASN A 217 -39.88 21.19 16.10
C ASN A 217 -39.37 19.86 15.51
N ALA A 218 -39.46 19.68 14.18
CA ALA A 218 -38.88 18.53 13.51
C ALA A 218 -37.35 18.49 13.64
N ALA A 219 -36.68 19.64 13.51
CA ALA A 219 -35.23 19.76 13.72
C ALA A 219 -34.83 19.48 15.18
N LEU A 220 -35.57 20.00 16.17
CA LEU A 220 -35.35 19.68 17.58
C LEU A 220 -35.49 18.18 17.86
N THR A 221 -36.52 17.55 17.29
CA THR A 221 -36.78 16.12 17.47
C THR A 221 -35.67 15.26 16.85
N GLN A 222 -35.09 15.68 15.72
CA GLN A 222 -33.95 15.01 15.10
C GLN A 222 -32.72 15.01 16.02
N ILE A 223 -32.37 16.16 16.60
CA ILE A 223 -31.22 16.30 17.51
C ILE A 223 -31.39 15.41 18.74
N GLN A 224 -32.56 15.45 19.38
CA GLN A 224 -32.85 14.63 20.56
C GLN A 224 -32.74 13.13 20.24
N ARG A 225 -33.16 12.71 19.04
CA ARG A 225 -33.04 11.32 18.58
C ARG A 225 -31.58 10.91 18.35
N GLU A 226 -30.76 11.80 17.79
CA GLU A 226 -29.33 11.56 17.58
C GLU A 226 -28.53 11.56 18.89
N GLU A 227 -28.86 12.43 19.85
CA GLU A 227 -28.25 12.44 21.20
C GLU A 227 -28.62 11.19 21.99
N LEU A 228 -29.90 10.77 21.96
CA LEU A 228 -30.34 9.51 22.57
C LEU A 228 -29.62 8.33 21.93
N LYS A 229 -29.41 8.36 20.61
CA LYS A 229 -28.69 7.33 19.87
C LYS A 229 -27.20 7.30 20.25
N ARG A 230 -26.52 8.44 20.38
CA ARG A 230 -25.13 8.50 20.88
C ARG A 230 -24.99 8.01 22.32
N ALA A 231 -25.95 8.36 23.18
CA ALA A 231 -25.99 7.91 24.57
C ALA A 231 -26.29 6.41 24.71
N GLN A 232 -27.07 5.82 23.78
CA GLN A 232 -27.35 4.39 23.70
C GLN A 232 -26.29 3.59 22.92
N GLU A 233 -25.46 4.23 22.08
CA GLU A 233 -24.39 3.59 21.31
C GLU A 233 -23.06 3.50 22.08
N MET A 234 -22.89 4.22 23.20
CA MET A 234 -21.69 4.15 24.02
C MET A 234 -21.70 2.87 24.87
N LYS A 235 -21.22 1.77 24.31
CA LYS A 235 -21.01 0.50 25.01
C LYS A 235 -19.79 0.61 25.93
N PHE A 236 -19.95 0.22 27.19
CA PHE A 236 -18.84 0.14 28.13
C PHE A 236 -18.05 -1.17 28.00
N THR A 237 -16.73 -1.07 28.01
CA THR A 237 -15.77 -2.18 28.07
C THR A 237 -15.05 -2.17 29.42
N ILE A 238 -14.40 -3.28 29.78
CA ILE A 238 -13.57 -3.36 30.99
C ILE A 238 -12.43 -2.32 31.03
N SER A 239 -11.98 -1.82 29.86
CA SER A 239 -10.93 -0.79 29.73
C SER A 239 -11.48 0.64 29.75
N THR A 240 -12.80 0.83 29.74
CA THR A 240 -13.43 2.16 29.79
C THR A 240 -13.02 2.88 31.08
N THR A 241 -12.59 4.14 30.97
CA THR A 241 -12.13 4.90 32.13
C THR A 241 -13.28 5.25 33.07
N VAL A 242 -12.99 5.39 34.37
CA VAL A 242 -14.01 5.84 35.35
C VAL A 242 -14.61 7.18 34.93
N ARG A 243 -13.78 8.07 34.38
CA ARG A 243 -14.22 9.35 33.82
C ARG A 243 -15.26 9.13 32.71
N ASP A 244 -14.97 8.31 31.72
CA ASP A 244 -15.88 8.09 30.58
C ASP A 244 -17.20 7.45 31.02
N VAL A 245 -17.19 6.59 32.04
CA VAL A 245 -18.42 6.01 32.61
C VAL A 245 -19.29 7.08 33.27
N LEU A 246 -18.69 7.94 34.11
CA LEU A 246 -19.44 8.96 34.85
C LEU A 246 -19.97 10.07 33.95
N PHE A 247 -19.21 10.44 32.93
CA PHE A 247 -19.61 11.51 32.00
C PHE A 247 -20.40 10.98 30.79
N ARG A 248 -20.47 9.66 30.53
CA ARG A 248 -21.19 9.05 29.39
C ARG A 248 -20.95 9.75 28.04
N GLY A 249 -19.73 10.24 27.81
CA GLY A 249 -19.38 10.98 26.58
C GLY A 249 -20.08 12.34 26.41
N ARG A 250 -20.65 12.92 27.48
CA ARG A 250 -21.22 14.28 27.46
C ARG A 250 -20.12 15.31 27.22
N VAL A 251 -20.48 16.37 26.49
CA VAL A 251 -19.61 17.54 26.31
C VAL A 251 -19.51 18.27 27.64
N ARG A 252 -18.29 18.36 28.19
CA ARG A 252 -18.01 19.02 29.47
C ARG A 252 -18.17 20.52 29.34
N VAL A 253 -19.05 21.11 30.15
CA VAL A 253 -19.30 22.56 30.13
C VAL A 253 -18.40 23.31 31.11
N ASN A 254 -17.82 22.63 32.09
CA ASN A 254 -16.86 23.21 33.05
C ASN A 254 -15.55 23.71 32.39
N GLU A 255 -15.19 23.15 31.23
CA GLU A 255 -14.06 23.52 30.36
C GLU A 255 -14.45 24.54 29.27
N MET A 256 -15.69 25.03 29.26
CA MET A 256 -16.11 26.14 28.40
C MET A 256 -15.49 27.44 28.90
N SER A 257 -15.10 28.33 27.97
CA SER A 257 -14.62 29.67 28.36
C SER A 257 -15.78 30.57 28.78
N LEU A 258 -15.52 31.48 29.72
CA LEU A 258 -16.47 32.48 30.19
C LEU A 258 -17.01 33.33 29.03
N ASN A 259 -16.14 33.72 28.08
CA ASN A 259 -16.58 34.55 26.96
C ASN A 259 -17.44 33.76 25.98
N ASP A 260 -17.15 32.47 25.76
CA ASP A 260 -18.03 31.62 24.95
C ASP A 260 -19.39 31.48 25.62
N PHE A 261 -19.44 31.26 26.94
CA PHE A 261 -20.70 31.21 27.69
C PHE A 261 -21.49 32.51 27.60
N LEU A 262 -20.84 33.66 27.80
CA LEU A 262 -21.48 34.97 27.75
C LEU A 262 -21.94 35.34 26.33
N LEU A 263 -21.16 34.96 25.32
CA LEU A 263 -21.54 35.11 23.91
C LEU A 263 -22.74 34.23 23.57
N LEU A 264 -22.70 32.95 23.97
CA LEU A 264 -23.73 31.95 23.68
C LEU A 264 -25.06 32.20 24.40
N ARG A 265 -25.03 32.74 25.63
CA ARG A 265 -26.23 32.87 26.48
C ARG A 265 -26.75 34.30 26.61
N PHE A 266 -25.87 35.29 26.46
CA PHE A 266 -26.21 36.69 26.72
C PHE A 266 -25.81 37.62 25.56
N GLY A 267 -25.51 37.09 24.37
CA GLY A 267 -25.23 37.89 23.17
C GLY A 267 -23.98 38.76 23.28
N GLY A 268 -23.03 38.38 24.13
CA GLY A 268 -21.83 39.18 24.42
C GLY A 268 -22.02 40.24 25.50
N LYS A 269 -23.18 40.28 26.17
CA LYS A 269 -23.39 41.14 27.35
C LYS A 269 -22.55 40.62 28.52
N GLY A 270 -21.66 41.47 29.05
CA GLY A 270 -20.74 41.13 30.14
C GLY A 270 -19.39 40.54 29.72
N VAL A 271 -19.04 40.56 28.42
CA VAL A 271 -17.75 40.07 27.88
C VAL A 271 -16.58 40.62 28.69
N ALA A 272 -15.79 39.72 29.25
CA ALA A 272 -14.52 40.07 29.88
C ALA A 272 -13.47 40.31 28.79
N ASP A 273 -12.51 41.22 29.03
CA ASP A 273 -11.33 41.38 28.17
C ASP A 273 -10.74 40.01 27.83
N THR A 274 -10.32 39.76 26.59
CA THR A 274 -9.84 38.44 26.13
C THR A 274 -8.77 37.82 27.03
N ASN A 275 -7.94 38.65 27.68
CA ASN A 275 -6.91 38.23 28.64
C ASN A 275 -7.45 37.79 30.03
N ARG A 276 -8.76 37.87 30.26
CA ARG A 276 -9.45 37.50 31.51
C ARG A 276 -10.54 36.44 31.33
N SER A 277 -10.70 35.93 30.11
CA SER A 277 -11.62 34.82 29.87
C SER A 277 -11.07 33.56 30.54
N VAL A 278 -11.73 33.11 31.59
CA VAL A 278 -11.38 31.88 32.33
C VAL A 278 -12.36 30.77 32.01
N LEU A 279 -12.02 29.54 32.38
CA LEU A 279 -12.94 28.42 32.30
C LEU A 279 -14.10 28.61 33.28
N LEU A 280 -15.29 28.11 32.94
CA LEU A 280 -16.46 28.23 33.82
C LEU A 280 -16.23 27.65 35.21
N LYS A 281 -15.45 26.57 35.34
CA LYS A 281 -15.06 26.00 36.64
C LYS A 281 -14.30 26.97 37.56
N GLU A 282 -13.57 27.93 37.00
CA GLU A 282 -12.88 28.97 37.76
C GLU A 282 -13.77 30.19 37.96
N PHE A 283 -14.58 30.55 36.96
CA PHE A 283 -15.53 31.65 37.06
C PHE A 283 -16.55 31.45 38.19
N PHE A 284 -17.20 30.28 38.26
CA PHE A 284 -18.25 30.01 39.26
C PHE A 284 -17.72 29.85 40.70
N LYS A 285 -16.40 29.82 40.91
CA LYS A 285 -15.81 29.91 42.26
C LYS A 285 -15.90 31.33 42.82
N ASP A 286 -15.64 32.33 41.98
CA ASP A 286 -15.76 33.75 42.35
C ASP A 286 -16.11 34.62 41.13
N PRO A 287 -17.41 34.69 40.76
CA PRO A 287 -17.87 35.47 39.60
C PRO A 287 -17.53 36.96 39.68
N THR A 288 -17.41 37.50 40.91
CA THR A 288 -17.18 38.92 41.17
C THR A 288 -15.76 39.37 40.82
N SER A 289 -14.82 38.44 40.79
CA SER A 289 -13.44 38.70 40.39
C SER A 289 -13.27 38.88 38.87
N TYR A 290 -14.19 38.33 38.07
CA TYR A 290 -14.09 38.29 36.61
C TYR A 290 -15.03 39.29 35.91
N ILE A 291 -16.25 39.50 36.43
CA ILE A 291 -17.17 40.53 35.93
C ILE A 291 -17.21 41.69 36.94
N ARG A 292 -16.49 42.78 36.61
CA ARG A 292 -16.33 43.96 37.49
C ARG A 292 -17.59 44.82 37.61
N ASP A 293 -18.42 44.82 36.58
CA ASP A 293 -19.69 45.55 36.59
C ASP A 293 -20.71 44.78 37.45
N LYS A 294 -20.93 45.30 38.66
CA LYS A 294 -21.86 44.71 39.63
C LYS A 294 -23.32 44.74 39.15
N GLY A 295 -23.70 45.70 38.30
CA GLY A 295 -25.04 45.79 37.75
C GLY A 295 -25.28 44.69 36.72
N VAL A 296 -24.33 44.53 35.79
CA VAL A 296 -24.37 43.49 34.74
C VAL A 296 -24.29 42.08 35.34
N LEU A 297 -23.39 41.86 36.32
CA LEU A 297 -23.30 40.57 36.99
C LEU A 297 -24.60 40.21 37.72
N LYS A 298 -25.23 41.18 38.40
CA LYS A 298 -26.50 40.96 39.11
C LYS A 298 -27.63 40.60 38.13
N GLU A 299 -27.68 41.27 36.98
CA GLU A 299 -28.66 40.97 35.93
C GLU A 299 -28.45 39.54 35.37
N ILE A 300 -27.21 39.16 35.09
CA ILE A 300 -26.86 37.79 34.64
C ILE A 300 -27.23 36.75 35.69
N GLN A 301 -26.92 36.99 36.97
CA GLN A 301 -27.20 36.08 38.08
C GLN A 301 -28.71 35.86 38.33
N THR A 302 -29.56 36.84 37.98
CA THR A 302 -31.02 36.68 38.07
C THR A 302 -31.62 35.80 36.97
N THR A 303 -30.83 35.35 35.99
CA THR A 303 -31.33 34.53 34.88
C THR A 303 -31.29 33.04 35.19
N ASP A 304 -32.31 32.31 34.76
CA ASP A 304 -32.34 30.84 34.87
C ASP A 304 -31.20 30.17 34.09
N ALA A 305 -30.72 30.81 33.02
CA ALA A 305 -29.60 30.31 32.22
C ALA A 305 -28.29 30.29 33.03
N TYR A 306 -28.07 31.28 33.90
CA TYR A 306 -26.93 31.32 34.81
C TYR A 306 -27.06 30.24 35.90
N ALA A 307 -28.22 30.16 36.55
CA ALA A 307 -28.46 29.20 37.64
C ALA A 307 -28.26 27.74 37.18
N ARG A 308 -28.80 27.36 36.03
CA ARG A 308 -28.62 26.00 35.46
C ARG A 308 -27.18 25.71 35.07
N MET A 309 -26.45 26.70 34.53
CA MET A 309 -25.06 26.53 34.17
C MET A 309 -24.17 26.38 35.41
N GLU A 310 -24.42 27.18 36.44
CA GLU A 310 -23.71 27.08 37.72
C GLU A 310 -23.91 25.69 38.35
N GLU A 311 -25.16 25.22 38.41
CA GLU A 311 -25.51 23.89 38.93
C GLU A 311 -24.76 22.79 38.16
N THR A 312 -24.83 22.82 36.82
CA THR A 312 -24.16 21.81 35.97
C THR A 312 -22.64 21.81 36.17
N VAL A 313 -22.01 23.00 36.21
CA VAL A 313 -20.55 23.10 36.39
C VAL A 313 -20.14 22.60 37.76
N ARG A 314 -20.93 22.88 38.81
CA ARG A 314 -20.67 22.36 40.17
C ARG A 314 -20.78 20.83 40.22
N GLU A 315 -21.80 20.25 39.60
CA GLU A 315 -21.96 18.79 39.49
C GLU A 315 -20.78 18.14 38.75
N GLU A 316 -20.34 18.72 37.62
CA GLU A 316 -19.18 18.21 36.87
C GLU A 316 -17.88 18.29 37.68
N MET A 317 -17.70 19.36 38.46
CA MET A 317 -16.54 19.52 39.35
C MET A 317 -16.53 18.47 40.48
N ASP A 318 -17.69 18.20 41.09
CA ASP A 318 -17.83 17.18 42.12
C ASP A 318 -17.52 15.78 41.58
N LEU A 319 -17.97 15.46 40.36
CA LEU A 319 -17.65 14.22 39.68
C LEU A 319 -16.15 14.11 39.37
N GLU A 320 -15.50 15.17 38.89
CA GLU A 320 -14.05 15.14 38.63
C GLU A 320 -13.23 14.91 39.91
N GLU A 321 -13.64 15.47 41.05
CA GLU A 321 -12.99 15.23 42.33
C GLU A 321 -13.14 13.77 42.78
N VAL A 322 -14.30 13.15 42.53
CA VAL A 322 -14.47 11.71 42.80
C VAL A 322 -13.62 10.86 41.87
N VAL A 323 -13.53 11.20 40.58
CA VAL A 323 -12.61 10.52 39.64
C VAL A 323 -11.17 10.60 40.16
N ARG A 324 -10.73 11.77 40.64
CA ARG A 324 -9.39 11.97 41.19
C ARG A 324 -9.14 11.10 42.44
N LYS A 325 -10.10 11.06 43.37
CA LYS A 325 -9.99 10.22 44.58
C LYS A 325 -9.95 8.73 44.27
N LEU A 326 -10.70 8.26 43.27
CA LEU A 326 -10.65 6.88 42.81
C LEU A 326 -9.32 6.58 42.11
N TYR A 327 -8.81 7.53 41.33
CA TYR A 327 -7.51 7.43 40.68
C TYR A 327 -6.36 7.30 41.69
N ASP A 328 -6.36 8.11 42.76
CA ASP A 328 -5.39 8.05 43.85
C ASP A 328 -5.39 6.68 44.58
N LYS A 329 -6.52 5.96 44.53
CA LYS A 329 -6.70 4.60 45.07
C LYS A 329 -6.46 3.49 44.03
N GLY A 330 -5.94 3.83 42.85
CA GLY A 330 -5.61 2.89 41.77
C GLY A 330 -6.80 2.44 40.92
N VAL A 331 -7.96 3.11 41.03
CA VAL A 331 -9.19 2.77 40.30
C VAL A 331 -9.38 3.71 39.12
N ASN A 332 -8.79 3.34 37.97
CA ASN A 332 -8.71 4.22 36.80
C ASN A 332 -9.71 3.87 35.68
N ASN A 333 -10.25 2.64 35.71
CA ASN A 333 -11.18 2.10 34.71
C ASN A 333 -12.13 1.08 35.34
N VAL A 334 -13.10 0.59 34.56
CA VAL A 334 -14.11 -0.40 34.98
C VAL A 334 -13.47 -1.68 35.52
N LEU A 335 -12.33 -2.13 34.96
CA LEU A 335 -11.56 -3.26 35.49
C LEU A 335 -10.97 -2.95 36.88
N GLY A 336 -10.40 -1.76 37.05
CA GLY A 336 -9.90 -1.27 38.34
C GLY A 336 -11.01 -1.22 39.38
N TRP A 337 -12.21 -0.79 38.98
CA TRP A 337 -13.40 -0.79 39.83
C TRP A 337 -13.82 -2.21 40.24
N SER A 338 -13.79 -3.17 39.31
CA SER A 338 -14.10 -4.58 39.61
C SER A 338 -13.16 -5.23 40.62
N ARG A 339 -11.90 -4.77 40.68
CA ARG A 339 -10.83 -5.29 41.55
C ARG A 339 -10.63 -4.47 42.83
N ALA A 340 -11.32 -3.35 42.97
CA ALA A 340 -11.20 -2.48 44.13
C ALA A 340 -11.66 -3.21 45.40
N ALA A 341 -10.94 -3.01 46.51
CA ALA A 341 -11.37 -3.50 47.82
C ALA A 341 -12.73 -2.87 48.20
N GLU A 342 -13.56 -3.59 48.96
CA GLU A 342 -14.88 -3.09 49.35
C GLU A 342 -14.81 -1.78 50.16
N GLU A 343 -13.72 -1.55 50.91
CA GLU A 343 -13.44 -0.28 51.58
C GLU A 343 -13.26 0.89 50.59
N VAL A 344 -12.69 0.63 49.40
CA VAL A 344 -12.52 1.63 48.34
C VAL A 344 -13.88 1.88 47.66
N LYS A 345 -14.66 0.83 47.37
CA LYS A 345 -16.00 0.97 46.78
C LYS A 345 -16.99 1.67 47.73
N ALA A 346 -16.91 1.38 49.03
CA ALA A 346 -17.73 2.01 50.06
C ALA A 346 -17.40 3.51 50.27
N SER A 347 -16.23 3.96 49.80
CA SER A 347 -15.86 5.38 49.85
C SER A 347 -16.42 6.21 48.70
N ALA A 348 -17.04 5.59 47.69
CA ALA A 348 -17.72 6.27 46.59
C ALA A 348 -19.20 6.55 46.97
N ARG A 349 -19.76 7.63 46.42
CA ARG A 349 -21.18 7.97 46.56
C ARG A 349 -22.05 6.93 45.84
N ASP A 350 -23.24 6.66 46.35
CA ASP A 350 -24.10 5.55 45.88
C ASP A 350 -24.49 5.64 44.40
N ASP A 351 -24.70 6.85 43.87
CA ASP A 351 -24.99 7.14 42.46
C ASP A 351 -23.82 6.78 41.53
N ILE A 352 -22.59 7.09 41.95
CA ILE A 352 -21.35 6.80 41.24
C ILE A 352 -21.06 5.30 41.28
N LYS A 353 -21.23 4.69 42.45
CA LYS A 353 -21.14 3.24 42.64
C LYS A 353 -22.11 2.52 41.71
N ASN A 354 -23.39 2.91 41.72
CA ASN A 354 -24.40 2.33 40.84
C ASN A 354 -24.08 2.52 39.36
N SER A 355 -23.51 3.66 38.97
CA SER A 355 -23.11 3.92 37.58
C SER A 355 -21.94 3.04 37.14
N LEU A 356 -20.94 2.86 38.00
CA LEU A 356 -19.78 2.00 37.75
C LEU A 356 -20.14 0.52 37.82
N ASP A 357 -21.03 0.11 38.72
CA ASP A 357 -21.57 -1.25 38.79
C ASP A 357 -22.45 -1.55 37.57
N ALA A 358 -23.27 -0.59 37.12
CA ALA A 358 -24.03 -0.73 35.89
C ALA A 358 -23.13 -0.81 34.66
N ALA A 359 -22.05 -0.02 34.58
CA ALA A 359 -21.07 -0.13 33.50
C ALA A 359 -20.25 -1.42 33.55
N LEU A 360 -19.97 -1.94 34.76
CA LEU A 360 -19.35 -3.24 34.96
C LEU A 360 -20.28 -4.37 34.52
N GLU A 361 -21.57 -4.30 34.87
CA GLU A 361 -22.57 -5.26 34.41
C GLU A 361 -22.83 -5.13 32.92
N GLU A 362 -22.85 -3.93 32.34
CA GLU A 362 -22.93 -3.73 30.88
C GLU A 362 -21.68 -4.27 30.16
N ALA A 363 -20.49 -4.09 30.74
CA ALA A 363 -19.25 -4.70 30.24
C ALA A 363 -19.21 -6.23 30.44
N ARG A 364 -20.01 -6.78 31.37
CA ARG A 364 -20.18 -8.23 31.61
C ARG A 364 -21.28 -8.85 30.75
N ILE A 365 -22.33 -8.09 30.42
CA ILE A 365 -23.40 -8.52 29.53
C ILE A 365 -22.80 -8.56 28.13
N PRO A 366 -22.63 -9.75 27.51
CA PRO A 366 -22.11 -9.84 26.17
C PRO A 366 -23.16 -9.28 25.22
N THR A 367 -23.08 -7.99 24.92
CA THR A 367 -23.88 -7.38 23.85
C THR A 367 -23.31 -7.87 22.53
N THR A 368 -23.76 -9.06 22.13
CA THR A 368 -23.78 -9.66 20.80
C THR A 368 -22.62 -9.22 19.91
N THR A 369 -21.60 -10.11 19.80
CA THR A 369 -20.44 -10.17 18.87
C THR A 369 -19.03 -10.11 19.50
N SER A 370 -18.82 -10.44 20.79
CA SER A 370 -17.45 -10.54 21.35
C SER A 370 -17.22 -11.69 22.34
N ALA A 371 -17.98 -12.78 22.24
CA ALA A 371 -17.60 -14.03 22.90
C ALA A 371 -16.45 -14.68 22.10
N ALA A 372 -15.46 -15.22 22.81
CA ALA A 372 -14.44 -16.09 22.23
C ALA A 372 -15.13 -17.21 21.44
N MET A 373 -14.97 -17.21 20.12
CA MET A 373 -15.72 -18.11 19.24
C MET A 373 -14.91 -19.38 19.03
N LYS A 374 -15.42 -20.51 19.50
CA LYS A 374 -14.83 -21.82 19.16
C LYS A 374 -15.13 -22.13 17.70
N LEU A 375 -14.06 -22.37 16.94
CA LEU A 375 -14.11 -22.67 15.52
C LEU A 375 -13.99 -24.18 15.32
N GLU A 376 -15.13 -24.87 15.31
CA GLU A 376 -15.18 -26.33 15.20
C GLU A 376 -14.64 -26.85 13.86
N GLY A 377 -13.78 -27.87 13.91
CA GLY A 377 -13.16 -28.50 12.73
C GLY A 377 -12.08 -27.66 12.02
N TYR A 378 -11.80 -26.43 12.48
CA TYR A 378 -10.75 -25.59 11.89
C TYR A 378 -9.34 -26.06 12.28
N TYR A 379 -9.17 -26.62 13.49
CA TYR A 379 -7.91 -27.22 13.90
C TYR A 379 -7.51 -28.35 12.95
N GLU A 380 -8.41 -29.32 12.77
CA GLU A 380 -8.18 -30.49 11.91
C GLU A 380 -8.02 -30.10 10.44
N SER A 381 -8.73 -29.07 9.96
CA SER A 381 -8.56 -28.56 8.60
C SER A 381 -7.16 -28.02 8.34
N VAL A 382 -6.59 -27.28 9.30
CA VAL A 382 -5.22 -26.74 9.18
C VAL A 382 -4.19 -27.85 9.39
N TYR A 383 -4.39 -28.71 10.38
CA TYR A 383 -3.48 -29.80 10.70
C TYR A 383 -3.37 -30.83 9.56
N ASN A 384 -4.50 -31.22 8.96
CA ASN A 384 -4.55 -32.20 7.87
C ASN A 384 -4.48 -31.58 6.47
N ALA A 385 -3.96 -30.35 6.35
CA ALA A 385 -3.88 -29.67 5.05
C ALA A 385 -3.08 -30.49 4.02
N SER A 386 -3.62 -30.57 2.80
CA SER A 386 -3.09 -31.39 1.70
C SER A 386 -1.89 -30.73 1.04
N TRP A 387 -0.85 -31.53 0.80
CA TRP A 387 0.38 -31.09 0.13
C TRP A 387 0.29 -31.24 -1.38
N HIS A 388 0.81 -30.25 -2.08
CA HIS A 388 1.07 -30.28 -3.52
C HIS A 388 2.37 -29.54 -3.82
N HIS A 389 2.90 -29.72 -5.04
CA HIS A 389 4.10 -29.02 -5.47
C HIS A 389 4.15 -28.80 -6.98
N VAL A 390 4.95 -27.82 -7.41
CA VAL A 390 5.19 -27.49 -8.82
C VAL A 390 6.67 -27.69 -9.11
N VAL A 391 6.97 -28.40 -10.21
CA VAL A 391 8.34 -28.66 -10.69
C VAL A 391 8.53 -28.12 -12.10
N GLU A 392 9.76 -27.77 -12.43
CA GLU A 392 10.15 -27.43 -13.80
C GLU A 392 10.34 -28.70 -14.64
N ILE A 393 9.86 -28.69 -15.89
CA ILE A 393 10.00 -29.81 -16.83
C ILE A 393 11.33 -29.67 -17.58
N PRO A 394 12.23 -30.67 -17.52
CA PRO A 394 13.53 -30.61 -18.21
C PRO A 394 13.38 -30.45 -19.74
N ASP A 395 14.31 -29.71 -20.35
CA ASP A 395 14.29 -29.35 -21.78
C ASP A 395 14.25 -30.54 -22.77
N GLY A 396 14.64 -31.73 -22.34
CA GLY A 396 14.64 -32.96 -23.15
C GLY A 396 13.25 -33.57 -23.39
N ASP A 397 12.24 -33.24 -22.57
CA ASP A 397 10.90 -33.86 -22.64
C ASP A 397 9.88 -32.92 -23.32
N LYS A 398 10.21 -32.47 -24.54
CA LYS A 398 9.39 -31.50 -25.32
C LYS A 398 7.93 -31.92 -25.51
N ARG A 399 7.62 -33.23 -25.43
CA ARG A 399 6.25 -33.75 -25.54
C ARG A 399 5.40 -33.50 -24.28
N LYS A 400 6.01 -33.20 -23.14
CA LYS A 400 5.34 -32.88 -21.87
C LYS A 400 5.41 -31.40 -21.48
N LYS A 401 6.09 -30.55 -22.26
CA LYS A 401 6.14 -29.11 -21.97
C LYS A 401 4.71 -28.54 -21.99
N THR A 402 4.20 -28.21 -20.81
CA THR A 402 3.00 -27.41 -20.60
C THR A 402 3.25 -25.99 -21.12
N GLY A 403 2.19 -25.19 -21.32
CA GLY A 403 2.33 -23.80 -21.80
C GLY A 403 3.32 -22.95 -20.98
N THR A 404 3.49 -23.27 -19.69
CA THR A 404 4.45 -22.61 -18.78
C THR A 404 5.78 -23.36 -18.62
N GLY A 405 5.91 -24.60 -19.11
CA GLY A 405 7.08 -25.45 -18.89
C GLY A 405 7.19 -26.03 -17.47
N MET A 406 6.11 -25.97 -16.69
CA MET A 406 6.03 -26.45 -15.30
C MET A 406 4.88 -27.44 -15.11
N GLU A 407 5.04 -28.37 -14.18
CA GLU A 407 4.06 -29.42 -13.86
C GLU A 407 3.65 -29.35 -12.39
N ALA A 408 2.34 -29.36 -12.12
CA ALA A 408 1.79 -29.48 -10.79
C ALA A 408 1.59 -30.95 -10.41
N LYS A 409 2.03 -31.33 -9.21
CA LYS A 409 2.00 -32.69 -8.68
C LYS A 409 1.34 -32.71 -7.30
N GLU A 410 0.61 -33.79 -7.03
CA GLU A 410 0.03 -34.04 -5.72
C GLU A 410 1.08 -34.61 -4.75
N GLY A 411 0.88 -34.33 -3.47
CA GLY A 411 1.75 -34.78 -2.39
C GLY A 411 2.93 -33.86 -2.13
N LYS A 412 3.65 -34.17 -1.05
CA LYS A 412 4.88 -33.48 -0.67
C LYS A 412 6.02 -33.90 -1.61
N PRO A 413 6.87 -32.97 -2.09
CA PRO A 413 7.97 -33.33 -2.96
C PRO A 413 8.96 -34.24 -2.22
N LYS A 414 9.51 -35.25 -2.92
CA LYS A 414 10.49 -36.18 -2.36
C LYS A 414 11.80 -35.49 -1.97
N GLN A 415 12.15 -34.43 -2.68
CA GLN A 415 13.32 -33.59 -2.40
C GLN A 415 12.88 -32.18 -2.08
N SER A 416 13.47 -31.59 -1.05
CA SER A 416 13.32 -30.18 -0.73
C SER A 416 14.49 -29.38 -1.31
N TRP A 417 14.41 -28.05 -1.24
CA TRP A 417 15.55 -27.19 -1.57
C TRP A 417 16.76 -27.50 -0.69
N THR A 418 17.93 -27.45 -1.31
CA THR A 418 19.23 -27.55 -0.65
C THR A 418 19.64 -26.17 -0.13
N TYR A 419 20.20 -26.16 1.08
CA TYR A 419 20.67 -24.92 1.70
C TYR A 419 22.06 -25.11 2.29
N ARG A 420 22.93 -24.12 2.09
CA ARG A 420 24.22 -23.98 2.77
C ARG A 420 24.09 -23.02 3.96
N LYS A 421 24.87 -23.26 5.01
CA LYS A 421 24.94 -22.34 6.16
C LYS A 421 25.81 -21.14 5.78
N ALA A 422 25.30 -19.93 6.01
CA ALA A 422 26.02 -18.68 5.79
C ALA A 422 25.83 -17.79 7.02
N GLY A 423 26.87 -17.71 7.86
CA GLY A 423 26.76 -17.12 9.21
C GLY A 423 25.76 -17.88 10.08
N GLU A 424 24.86 -17.14 10.74
CA GLU A 424 23.73 -17.69 11.52
C GLU A 424 22.51 -18.07 10.66
N THR A 425 22.64 -17.99 9.33
CA THR A 425 21.49 -18.08 8.41
C THR A 425 21.73 -19.11 7.31
N PHE A 426 20.87 -19.14 6.31
CA PHE A 426 20.88 -20.12 5.23
C PHE A 426 20.81 -19.45 3.87
N GLU A 427 21.48 -20.03 2.89
CA GLU A 427 21.35 -19.66 1.47
C GLU A 427 20.97 -20.88 0.66
N LYS A 428 20.13 -20.68 -0.37
CA LYS A 428 19.82 -21.73 -1.33
C LYS A 428 21.12 -22.16 -2.05
N ASP A 429 21.35 -23.46 -2.10
CA ASP A 429 22.55 -24.04 -2.71
C ASP A 429 22.17 -24.76 -4.01
N ASP A 430 22.26 -24.03 -5.12
CA ASP A 430 21.91 -24.55 -6.46
C ASP A 430 22.99 -25.48 -7.06
N ALA A 431 24.19 -25.57 -6.45
CA ALA A 431 25.31 -26.36 -6.96
C ALA A 431 25.22 -27.85 -6.61
N VAL A 432 24.43 -28.22 -5.60
CA VAL A 432 24.37 -29.59 -5.06
C VAL A 432 23.17 -30.36 -5.62
N ARG A 433 23.07 -30.48 -6.95
CA ARG A 433 22.15 -31.44 -7.59
C ARG A 433 22.75 -32.85 -7.51
N LYS A 434 22.53 -33.56 -6.40
CA LYS A 434 22.98 -34.95 -6.19
C LYS A 434 22.01 -36.02 -6.73
N SER A 435 20.89 -35.62 -7.34
CA SER A 435 19.77 -36.49 -7.69
C SER A 435 19.21 -36.19 -9.08
N GLY A 436 18.61 -37.21 -9.72
CA GLY A 436 17.96 -37.11 -11.02
C GLY A 436 16.53 -36.54 -11.01
N GLU A 437 15.90 -36.32 -9.85
CA GLU A 437 14.54 -35.74 -9.73
C GLU A 437 14.64 -34.26 -9.35
N ALA A 438 13.99 -33.38 -10.12
CA ALA A 438 14.13 -31.93 -9.95
C ALA A 438 13.51 -31.45 -8.61
N PRO A 439 14.17 -30.53 -7.88
CA PRO A 439 13.58 -29.93 -6.69
C PRO A 439 12.32 -29.12 -7.04
N PRO A 440 11.38 -28.93 -6.11
CA PRO A 440 10.21 -28.08 -6.33
C PRO A 440 10.63 -26.65 -6.61
N VAL A 441 9.90 -25.97 -7.50
CA VAL A 441 9.93 -24.50 -7.62
C VAL A 441 8.98 -23.90 -6.59
N LEU A 442 7.85 -24.58 -6.33
CA LEU A 442 6.83 -24.14 -5.38
C LEU A 442 6.22 -25.34 -4.66
N MET A 443 5.92 -25.21 -3.38
CA MET A 443 5.00 -26.12 -2.67
C MET A 443 3.70 -25.39 -2.34
N VAL A 444 2.62 -26.14 -2.19
CA VAL A 444 1.30 -25.60 -1.88
C VAL A 444 0.67 -26.44 -0.77
N LEU A 445 0.06 -25.75 0.19
CA LEU A 445 -0.77 -26.34 1.22
C LEU A 445 -2.21 -25.89 1.04
N THR A 446 -3.12 -26.86 1.04
CA THR A 446 -4.56 -26.65 0.85
C THR A 446 -5.32 -27.06 2.10
N SER A 447 -6.08 -26.15 2.70
CA SER A 447 -6.94 -26.39 3.86
C SER A 447 -8.42 -26.24 3.47
N ASP A 448 -9.26 -27.22 3.82
CA ASP A 448 -10.67 -27.26 3.42
C ASP A 448 -11.48 -26.05 3.92
N LYS A 449 -11.19 -25.61 5.15
CA LYS A 449 -11.75 -24.43 5.80
C LYS A 449 -10.87 -23.18 5.63
N GLY A 450 -9.84 -23.21 4.78
CA GLY A 450 -8.90 -22.11 4.60
C GLY A 450 -7.96 -21.90 5.78
N TRP A 451 -7.41 -20.69 5.88
CA TRP A 451 -6.35 -20.32 6.82
C TRP A 451 -6.75 -19.11 7.68
N PRO A 452 -6.11 -18.87 8.84
CA PRO A 452 -6.47 -17.76 9.73
C PRO A 452 -6.60 -16.39 9.06
N TYR A 453 -5.73 -16.07 8.10
CA TYR A 453 -5.78 -14.80 7.36
C TYR A 453 -7.04 -14.66 6.48
N SER A 454 -7.66 -15.79 6.10
CA SER A 454 -8.86 -15.84 5.27
C SER A 454 -10.16 -15.83 6.06
N TRP A 455 -10.18 -16.28 7.32
CA TRP A 455 -11.42 -16.58 8.05
C TRP A 455 -12.33 -15.38 8.36
N ASN A 456 -11.85 -14.15 8.17
CA ASN A 456 -12.66 -12.94 8.29
C ASN A 456 -13.21 -12.43 6.94
N MET A 457 -13.05 -13.20 5.86
CA MET A 457 -13.57 -12.87 4.53
C MET A 457 -15.00 -13.39 4.36
N THR A 458 -15.87 -12.57 3.78
CA THR A 458 -17.28 -12.90 3.48
C THR A 458 -17.48 -13.67 2.17
N GLN A 459 -16.40 -13.96 1.42
CA GLN A 459 -16.39 -14.68 0.14
C GLN A 459 -15.56 -15.98 0.25
N ASP A 460 -15.64 -16.84 -0.78
CA ASP A 460 -14.92 -18.12 -0.88
C ASP A 460 -13.50 -18.04 -0.32
N LEU A 461 -13.29 -18.67 0.85
CA LEU A 461 -12.05 -18.61 1.60
C LEU A 461 -10.89 -19.14 0.74
N PRO A 462 -9.80 -18.37 0.53
CA PRO A 462 -8.58 -18.90 -0.06
C PRO A 462 -8.11 -20.14 0.69
N LYS A 463 -8.23 -21.30 0.03
CA LYS A 463 -7.85 -22.61 0.61
C LYS A 463 -6.37 -22.89 0.48
N ASP A 464 -5.73 -22.30 -0.52
CA ASP A 464 -4.34 -22.54 -0.90
C ASP A 464 -3.44 -21.38 -0.43
N PHE A 465 -2.21 -21.69 -0.01
CA PHE A 465 -1.12 -20.72 0.00
C PHE A 465 0.16 -21.34 -0.55
N PHE A 466 1.08 -20.47 -0.98
CA PHE A 466 2.29 -20.85 -1.71
C PHE A 466 3.53 -20.79 -0.82
N ILE A 467 4.40 -21.79 -0.95
CA ILE A 467 5.68 -21.91 -0.23
C ILE A 467 6.77 -21.97 -1.29
N ASN A 468 7.57 -20.90 -1.38
CA ASN A 468 8.81 -20.90 -2.14
C ASN A 468 10.01 -21.18 -1.21
N CYS A 469 11.22 -21.16 -1.78
CA CYS A 469 12.45 -21.38 -1.04
C CYS A 469 12.64 -20.38 0.12
N GLU A 470 12.22 -19.12 -0.04
CA GLU A 470 12.34 -18.10 1.01
C GLU A 470 11.40 -18.36 2.19
N VAL A 471 10.16 -18.82 1.92
CA VAL A 471 9.22 -19.21 2.98
C VAL A 471 9.73 -20.44 3.74
N GLU A 472 10.25 -21.44 3.03
CA GLU A 472 10.88 -22.61 3.67
C GLU A 472 12.12 -22.21 4.49
N ARG A 473 12.91 -21.25 4.01
CA ARG A 473 14.08 -20.73 4.73
C ARG A 473 13.68 -20.09 6.07
N VAL A 474 12.62 -19.29 6.09
CA VAL A 474 12.09 -18.69 7.33
C VAL A 474 11.73 -19.78 8.35
N TRP A 475 11.06 -20.85 7.89
CA TRP A 475 10.78 -22.00 8.76
C TRP A 475 12.04 -22.68 9.27
N ARG A 476 13.05 -22.90 8.41
CA ARG A 476 14.32 -23.53 8.83
C ARG A 476 15.04 -22.73 9.91
N ILE A 477 14.99 -21.40 9.87
CA ILE A 477 15.54 -20.53 10.92
C ILE A 477 14.77 -20.73 12.24
N VAL A 478 13.44 -20.61 12.21
CA VAL A 478 12.60 -20.81 13.41
C VAL A 478 12.76 -22.21 13.98
N ARG A 479 12.84 -23.24 13.13
CA ARG A 479 13.05 -24.63 13.54
C ARG A 479 14.40 -24.83 14.24
N ASN A 480 15.45 -24.15 13.78
CA ASN A 480 16.75 -24.19 14.46
C ASN A 480 16.66 -23.57 15.86
N ASP A 481 16.01 -22.41 16.00
CA ASP A 481 15.81 -21.75 17.30
C ASP A 481 15.03 -22.65 18.26
N LEU A 482 13.99 -23.31 17.76
CA LEU A 482 13.21 -24.26 18.51
C LEU A 482 14.07 -25.47 18.91
N THR A 483 14.91 -25.99 18.02
CA THR A 483 15.77 -27.15 18.32
C THR A 483 16.79 -26.82 19.42
N GLU A 484 17.41 -25.64 19.35
CA GLU A 484 18.34 -25.16 20.36
C GLU A 484 17.64 -24.93 21.71
N TRP A 485 16.44 -24.32 21.68
CA TRP A 485 15.63 -24.15 22.88
C TRP A 485 15.23 -25.50 23.49
N PHE A 486 14.80 -26.45 22.65
CA PHE A 486 14.36 -27.77 23.11
C PHE A 486 15.48 -28.60 23.71
N SER A 487 16.71 -28.41 23.24
CA SER A 487 17.89 -29.12 23.76
C SER A 487 18.34 -28.61 25.14
N ASN A 488 17.90 -27.42 25.52
CA ASN A 488 18.28 -26.74 26.77
C ASN A 488 17.11 -26.62 27.77
N PHE A 489 16.01 -27.36 27.59
CA PHE A 489 14.81 -27.24 28.43
C PHE A 489 15.08 -27.48 29.93
N ASP A 490 16.09 -28.27 30.27
CA ASP A 490 16.43 -28.64 31.65
C ASP A 490 17.36 -27.61 32.35
N LEU A 491 17.84 -26.59 31.62
CA LEU A 491 18.71 -25.55 32.15
C LEU A 491 17.87 -24.32 32.53
N ILE A 492 17.87 -23.99 33.83
CA ILE A 492 17.12 -22.89 34.47
C ILE A 492 17.35 -21.51 33.78
N LEU A 493 18.41 -21.36 32.98
CA LEU A 493 18.86 -20.11 32.39
C LEU A 493 18.34 -19.81 30.96
N ASN A 494 17.73 -20.77 30.25
CA ASN A 494 17.19 -20.53 28.89
C ASN A 494 15.67 -20.36 28.90
N SER A 495 15.21 -19.15 29.22
CA SER A 495 13.80 -18.89 29.46
C SER A 495 12.91 -18.90 28.21
N SER A 496 13.41 -18.79 26.97
CA SER A 496 12.59 -18.73 25.74
C SER A 496 13.43 -18.91 24.47
N PRO A 497 12.86 -19.38 23.34
CA PRO A 497 13.58 -19.39 22.07
C PRO A 497 13.79 -17.96 21.55
N VAL A 498 14.73 -17.79 20.62
CA VAL A 498 15.06 -16.49 20.02
C VAL A 498 13.80 -15.86 19.41
N ARG A 499 13.52 -14.61 19.79
CA ARG A 499 12.42 -13.84 19.19
C ARG A 499 12.85 -13.37 17.81
N ARG A 500 11.99 -13.59 16.80
CA ARG A 500 12.30 -13.26 15.40
C ARG A 500 11.44 -12.11 14.88
N LEU A 501 12.02 -11.28 14.03
CA LEU A 501 11.31 -10.20 13.32
C LEU A 501 11.45 -10.41 11.81
N LEU A 502 10.38 -10.85 11.17
CA LEU A 502 10.32 -11.11 9.73
C LEU A 502 10.03 -9.81 8.97
N ILE A 503 10.99 -9.41 8.14
CA ILE A 503 10.95 -8.20 7.31
C ILE A 503 10.99 -8.63 5.84
N GLY A 504 10.24 -7.94 4.98
CA GLY A 504 10.31 -8.15 3.52
C GLY A 504 9.31 -7.28 2.80
N THR A 505 9.41 -7.18 1.49
CA THR A 505 8.61 -6.26 0.65
C THR A 505 7.10 -6.34 0.96
N PRO A 506 6.37 -5.20 1.04
CA PRO A 506 4.92 -5.25 1.23
C PRO A 506 4.23 -5.95 0.05
N GLY A 507 3.19 -6.75 0.33
CA GLY A 507 2.42 -7.42 -0.72
C GLY A 507 3.01 -8.74 -1.26
N ILE A 508 4.17 -9.20 -0.78
CA ILE A 508 4.74 -10.50 -1.18
C ILE A 508 4.12 -11.72 -0.50
N GLY A 509 3.10 -11.50 0.34
CA GLY A 509 2.40 -12.59 1.01
C GLY A 509 3.06 -13.12 2.29
N LYS A 510 3.83 -12.32 3.04
CA LYS A 510 4.49 -12.79 4.28
C LYS A 510 3.53 -13.43 5.29
N SER A 511 2.41 -12.76 5.58
CA SER A 511 1.39 -13.30 6.49
C SER A 511 0.67 -14.52 5.90
N VAL A 512 0.24 -14.39 4.64
CA VAL A 512 -0.47 -15.42 3.87
C VAL A 512 0.35 -16.71 3.72
N ALA A 513 1.64 -16.58 3.39
CA ALA A 513 2.54 -17.69 3.11
C ALA A 513 3.38 -18.08 4.33
N ALA A 514 4.30 -17.21 4.78
CA ALA A 514 5.19 -17.53 5.89
C ALA A 514 4.42 -17.70 7.21
N GLY A 515 3.46 -16.82 7.52
CA GLY A 515 2.62 -16.94 8.73
C GLY A 515 1.82 -18.25 8.75
N SER A 516 1.12 -18.58 7.66
CA SER A 516 0.37 -19.84 7.54
C SER A 516 1.28 -21.08 7.57
N TYR A 517 2.45 -21.01 6.93
CA TYR A 517 3.40 -22.11 6.92
C TYR A 517 4.01 -22.38 8.30
N LEU A 518 4.37 -21.31 9.01
CA LEU A 518 4.83 -21.39 10.39
C LEU A 518 3.76 -22.02 11.28
N LEU A 519 2.50 -21.59 11.16
CA LEU A 519 1.40 -22.19 11.89
C LEU A 519 1.29 -23.69 11.62
N TYR A 520 1.23 -24.09 10.35
CA TYR A 520 1.15 -25.50 9.96
C TYR A 520 2.28 -26.32 10.59
N GLN A 521 3.52 -25.84 10.47
CA GLN A 521 4.71 -26.52 10.99
C GLN A 521 4.73 -26.59 12.53
N LEU A 522 4.33 -25.53 13.23
CA LEU A 522 4.27 -25.49 14.70
C LEU A 522 3.20 -26.44 15.26
N LEU A 523 2.09 -26.62 14.55
CA LEU A 523 1.06 -27.60 14.91
C LEU A 523 1.58 -29.04 14.80
N HIS A 524 2.50 -29.31 13.87
CA HIS A 524 3.17 -30.61 13.71
C HIS A 524 4.38 -30.80 14.62
N CYS A 525 4.78 -29.79 15.40
CA CYS A 525 5.79 -29.99 16.45
C CYS A 525 5.24 -30.90 17.55
N ASP A 526 6.14 -31.49 18.33
CA ASP A 526 5.78 -32.27 19.51
C ASP A 526 4.87 -31.44 20.47
N VAL A 527 3.75 -32.05 20.89
CA VAL A 527 2.76 -31.41 21.78
C VAL A 527 3.32 -31.17 23.18
N GLU A 528 4.27 -31.99 23.65
CA GLU A 528 4.91 -31.81 24.95
C GLU A 528 5.85 -30.59 24.98
N LYS A 529 6.35 -30.21 23.80
CA LYS A 529 7.27 -29.07 23.63
C LYS A 529 6.53 -27.78 23.31
N ILE A 530 5.49 -27.86 22.48
CA ILE A 530 4.61 -26.74 22.10
C ILE A 530 3.18 -27.21 22.22
N GLN A 531 2.45 -26.70 23.21
CA GLN A 531 1.05 -27.05 23.47
C GLN A 531 0.08 -26.07 22.79
N VAL A 532 0.48 -24.81 22.62
CA VAL A 532 -0.38 -23.76 22.05
C VAL A 532 0.35 -23.00 20.95
N VAL A 533 -0.34 -22.74 19.84
CA VAL A 533 0.14 -21.83 18.78
C VAL A 533 -0.87 -20.71 18.61
N VAL A 534 -0.41 -19.47 18.59
CA VAL A 534 -1.29 -18.30 18.48
C VAL A 534 -0.95 -17.50 17.24
N HIS A 535 -1.95 -17.23 16.40
CA HIS A 535 -1.82 -16.37 15.23
C HIS A 535 -2.66 -15.10 15.43
N CYS A 536 -1.99 -13.96 15.60
CA CYS A 536 -2.62 -12.67 15.88
C CYS A 536 -2.47 -11.70 14.70
N PHE A 537 -3.53 -10.95 14.42
CA PHE A 537 -3.56 -9.88 13.42
C PHE A 537 -3.82 -8.55 14.11
N GLY A 538 -2.74 -7.81 14.41
CA GLY A 538 -2.68 -6.67 15.35
C GLY A 538 -3.87 -5.70 15.27
N GLY A 539 -4.74 -5.75 16.29
CA GLY A 539 -5.89 -4.88 16.46
C GLY A 539 -7.21 -5.35 15.84
N ARG A 540 -7.35 -6.63 15.43
CA ARG A 540 -8.65 -7.20 15.01
C ARG A 540 -8.95 -8.59 15.59
N ASP A 541 -8.14 -9.58 15.28
CA ASP A 541 -8.44 -10.98 15.62
C ASP A 541 -7.19 -11.76 16.02
N ALA A 542 -7.34 -12.67 16.97
CA ALA A 542 -6.35 -13.65 17.35
C ALA A 542 -6.96 -15.05 17.39
N TYR A 543 -6.24 -16.01 16.81
CA TYR A 543 -6.64 -17.40 16.77
C TYR A 543 -5.69 -18.22 17.63
N VAL A 544 -6.22 -18.78 18.70
CA VAL A 544 -5.48 -19.65 19.63
C VAL A 544 -5.76 -21.10 19.25
N PHE A 545 -4.72 -21.80 18.83
CA PHE A 545 -4.75 -23.24 18.53
C PHE A 545 -4.23 -24.01 19.74
N ASP A 546 -5.14 -24.63 20.47
CA ASP A 546 -4.81 -25.56 21.53
C ASP A 546 -4.58 -26.95 20.93
N LYS A 547 -3.34 -27.44 20.97
CA LYS A 547 -2.97 -28.75 20.41
C LYS A 547 -3.36 -29.92 21.31
N THR A 548 -3.54 -29.66 22.62
CA THR A 548 -3.98 -30.68 23.58
C THR A 548 -5.46 -30.96 23.45
N ALA A 549 -6.27 -29.90 23.36
CA ALA A 549 -7.71 -30.01 23.15
C ALA A 549 -8.08 -30.16 21.67
N LYS A 550 -7.16 -29.83 20.74
CA LYS A 550 -7.39 -29.73 19.29
C LYS A 550 -8.52 -28.75 18.92
N ILE A 551 -8.53 -27.60 19.59
CA ILE A 551 -9.56 -26.57 19.43
C ILE A 551 -8.92 -25.28 18.91
N VAL A 552 -9.64 -24.58 18.04
CA VAL A 552 -9.31 -23.20 17.65
C VAL A 552 -10.30 -22.26 18.30
N THR A 553 -9.79 -21.22 18.97
CA THR A 553 -10.62 -20.17 19.58
C THR A 553 -10.25 -18.82 18.99
N ARG A 554 -11.25 -18.11 18.45
CA ARG A 554 -11.09 -16.75 17.92
C ARG A 554 -11.41 -15.73 19.00
N TYR A 555 -10.48 -14.80 19.20
CA TYR A 555 -10.62 -13.61 20.04
C TYR A 555 -10.66 -12.39 19.13
N SER A 556 -11.80 -11.71 19.05
CA SER A 556 -12.00 -10.52 18.21
C SER A 556 -11.66 -9.20 18.91
N ASP A 557 -11.10 -9.29 20.12
CA ASP A 557 -10.72 -8.16 20.97
C ASP A 557 -9.27 -8.34 21.45
N GLU A 558 -8.48 -7.28 21.33
CA GLU A 558 -7.04 -7.31 21.62
C GLU A 558 -6.76 -7.49 23.12
N ASP A 559 -7.56 -6.86 23.99
CA ASP A 559 -7.43 -6.98 25.45
C ASP A 559 -7.83 -8.39 25.92
N MET A 560 -8.86 -8.98 25.31
CA MET A 560 -9.28 -10.36 25.57
C MET A 560 -8.20 -11.37 25.15
N CYS A 561 -7.58 -11.16 23.98
CA CYS A 561 -6.46 -11.98 23.53
C CYS A 561 -5.27 -11.90 24.49
N ILE A 562 -4.89 -10.69 24.92
CA ILE A 562 -3.81 -10.48 25.89
C ILE A 562 -4.10 -11.19 27.21
N SER A 563 -5.33 -11.07 27.70
CA SER A 563 -5.76 -11.69 28.96
C SER A 563 -5.69 -13.21 28.86
N GLU A 564 -6.15 -13.80 27.76
CA GLU A 564 -6.07 -15.25 27.58
C GLU A 564 -4.62 -15.74 27.42
N LEU A 565 -3.80 -15.04 26.64
CA LEU A 565 -2.37 -15.35 26.53
C LEU A 565 -1.68 -15.35 27.90
N ARG A 566 -2.07 -14.43 28.80
CA ARG A 566 -1.59 -14.40 30.18
C ARG A 566 -2.07 -15.62 30.96
N ASN A 567 -3.37 -15.94 30.91
CA ASN A 567 -3.94 -17.11 31.59
C ASN A 567 -3.24 -18.41 31.18
N LEU A 568 -2.99 -18.60 29.88
CA LEU A 568 -2.30 -19.79 29.36
C LEU A 568 -0.87 -19.91 29.89
N ARG A 569 -0.16 -18.77 30.02
CA ARG A 569 1.19 -18.71 30.61
C ARG A 569 1.17 -18.99 32.11
N GLU A 570 0.20 -18.42 32.85
CA GLU A 570 0.04 -18.65 34.29
C GLU A 570 -0.27 -20.11 34.61
N ARG A 571 -0.93 -20.83 33.69
CA ARG A 571 -1.13 -22.28 33.74
C ARG A 571 0.11 -23.10 33.38
N GLY A 572 1.23 -22.44 33.07
CA GLY A 572 2.50 -23.08 32.71
C GLY A 572 2.51 -23.69 31.31
N MET A 573 1.55 -23.36 30.44
CA MET A 573 1.53 -23.93 29.09
C MET A 573 2.67 -23.37 28.25
N LYS A 574 3.27 -24.21 27.40
CA LYS A 574 4.32 -23.80 26.44
C LYS A 574 3.69 -23.46 25.10
N GLY A 575 4.09 -22.36 24.49
CA GLY A 575 3.51 -21.98 23.20
C GLY A 575 4.38 -21.09 22.32
N TYR A 576 3.86 -20.81 21.14
CA TYR A 576 4.52 -19.99 20.12
C TYR A 576 3.55 -18.98 19.51
N ILE A 577 3.99 -17.73 19.35
CA ILE A 577 3.17 -16.63 18.84
C ILE A 577 3.65 -16.18 17.46
N ILE A 578 2.73 -16.14 16.50
CA ILE A 578 2.87 -15.51 15.20
C ILE A 578 2.07 -14.22 15.24
N TYR A 579 2.75 -13.08 15.22
CA TYR A 579 2.12 -11.77 15.33
C TYR A 579 2.24 -11.00 14.01
N ASP A 580 1.14 -10.89 13.28
CA ASP A 580 1.03 -10.08 12.07
C ASP A 580 0.63 -8.65 12.41
N VAL A 581 1.43 -7.67 11.97
CA VAL A 581 1.22 -6.26 12.32
C VAL A 581 0.18 -5.63 11.40
N ALA A 582 -1.03 -5.34 11.91
CA ALA A 582 -2.11 -4.79 11.08
C ALA A 582 -2.17 -3.25 11.02
N LYS A 583 -1.67 -2.51 12.04
CA LYS A 583 -1.62 -1.04 12.04
C LYS A 583 -0.22 -0.52 11.68
N LYS A 584 -0.12 0.25 10.60
CA LYS A 584 1.12 0.94 10.19
C LYS A 584 1.54 1.86 11.33
N GLY A 585 2.70 1.62 11.95
CA GLY A 585 3.20 2.52 13.00
C GLY A 585 3.34 1.90 14.39
N THR A 586 2.55 0.89 14.75
CA THR A 586 2.39 0.54 16.17
C THR A 586 3.10 -0.77 16.52
N PRO A 587 4.03 -0.78 17.51
CA PRO A 587 4.58 -2.03 18.05
C PRO A 587 3.46 -2.90 18.66
N PRO A 588 3.68 -4.23 18.77
CA PRO A 588 2.91 -5.01 19.73
C PRO A 588 3.02 -4.36 21.12
N LEU A 589 1.92 -4.32 21.87
CA LEU A 589 1.91 -3.80 23.24
C LEU A 589 3.01 -4.48 24.08
N ARG A 590 3.70 -3.74 24.95
CA ARG A 590 4.85 -4.26 25.72
C ARG A 590 4.52 -5.52 26.52
N HIS A 591 3.30 -5.65 27.00
CA HIS A 591 2.81 -6.79 27.77
C HIS A 591 2.26 -7.94 26.90
N PHE A 592 2.17 -7.75 25.58
CA PHE A 592 1.80 -8.81 24.63
C PHE A 592 2.97 -9.78 24.43
N ALA A 593 4.19 -9.26 24.28
CA ALA A 593 5.40 -10.05 24.09
C ALA A 593 5.66 -10.96 25.32
N PRO A 594 6.01 -12.24 25.12
CA PRO A 594 6.28 -13.14 26.22
C PRO A 594 7.60 -12.81 26.90
N THR A 595 7.58 -12.56 28.20
CA THR A 595 8.78 -12.33 29.02
C THR A 595 9.62 -13.60 29.19
N SER A 596 8.99 -14.77 29.20
CA SER A 596 9.61 -16.09 29.25
C SER A 596 8.60 -17.18 28.81
N GLY A 597 9.11 -18.40 28.57
CA GLY A 597 8.38 -19.65 28.33
C GLY A 597 7.84 -19.86 26.91
N TRP A 598 7.84 -18.84 26.07
CA TRP A 598 7.17 -18.86 24.76
C TRP A 598 8.04 -18.27 23.66
N GLY A 599 7.94 -18.83 22.46
CA GLY A 599 8.54 -18.27 21.25
C GLY A 599 7.65 -17.24 20.57
N MET A 600 8.26 -16.34 19.81
CA MET A 600 7.54 -15.30 19.09
C MET A 600 8.23 -14.93 17.78
N ILE A 601 7.44 -14.84 16.71
CA ILE A 601 7.82 -14.18 15.47
C ILE A 601 6.85 -13.06 15.13
N VAL A 602 7.38 -11.89 14.84
CA VAL A 602 6.62 -10.74 14.34
C VAL A 602 6.73 -10.71 12.82
N VAL A 603 5.60 -10.82 12.13
CA VAL A 603 5.47 -10.66 10.68
C VAL A 603 5.09 -9.22 10.41
N SER A 604 5.97 -8.47 9.74
CA SER A 604 5.84 -7.01 9.66
C SER A 604 5.84 -6.48 8.23
N SER A 605 5.09 -5.40 7.97
CA SER A 605 5.34 -4.58 6.79
C SER A 605 6.53 -3.66 7.02
N PRO A 606 7.38 -3.43 6.02
CA PRO A 606 8.48 -2.51 6.15
C PRO A 606 8.00 -1.10 6.48
N LYS A 607 8.44 -0.61 7.66
CA LYS A 607 8.49 0.79 8.07
C LYS A 607 9.69 0.99 8.99
N VAL A 608 10.68 1.76 8.53
CA VAL A 608 12.03 1.83 9.13
C VAL A 608 12.07 2.44 10.51
N THR A 609 11.30 3.51 10.75
CA THR A 609 11.21 4.14 12.09
C THR A 609 10.81 3.14 13.17
N ASN A 610 10.10 2.10 12.79
CA ASN A 610 9.53 1.15 13.72
C ASN A 610 10.42 -0.07 13.95
N TYR A 611 11.32 -0.42 13.04
CA TYR A 611 12.02 -1.69 13.13
C TYR A 611 13.13 -1.73 14.15
N ASP A 612 13.96 -0.71 14.18
CA ASP A 612 14.97 -0.59 15.22
C ASP A 612 14.30 -0.51 16.59
N GLU A 613 13.18 0.20 16.68
CA GLU A 613 12.38 0.28 17.90
C GLU A 613 11.77 -1.08 18.28
N TRP A 614 11.16 -1.81 17.34
CA TRP A 614 10.55 -3.12 17.60
C TRP A 614 11.60 -4.17 17.93
N ALA A 615 12.71 -4.21 17.19
CA ALA A 615 13.82 -5.10 17.47
C ALA A 615 14.43 -4.80 18.84
N LYS A 616 14.60 -3.52 19.21
CA LYS A 616 15.06 -3.13 20.56
C LYS A 616 14.04 -3.49 21.64
N GLN A 617 12.76 -3.17 21.43
CA GLN A 617 11.68 -3.44 22.38
C GLN A 617 11.52 -4.95 22.64
N LEU A 618 11.62 -5.77 21.60
CA LEU A 618 11.45 -7.22 21.68
C LEU A 618 12.77 -7.96 21.92
N GLN A 619 13.92 -7.30 21.82
CA GLN A 619 15.24 -7.92 21.71
C GLN A 619 15.26 -9.01 20.61
N ALA A 620 14.62 -8.70 19.48
CA ALA A 620 14.37 -9.66 18.40
C ALA A 620 15.47 -9.63 17.32
N VAL A 621 15.83 -10.82 16.83
CA VAL A 621 16.76 -10.98 15.71
C VAL A 621 15.99 -10.96 14.39
N ARG A 622 16.52 -10.26 13.40
CA ARG A 622 15.86 -10.03 12.11
C ARG A 622 15.96 -11.26 11.21
N VAL A 623 14.93 -11.46 10.39
CA VAL A 623 14.93 -12.38 9.26
C VAL A 623 14.46 -11.59 8.04
N ILE A 624 15.31 -11.48 7.02
CA ILE A 624 14.98 -10.74 5.80
C ILE A 624 14.47 -11.71 4.75
N MET A 625 13.21 -11.61 4.35
CA MET A 625 12.60 -12.41 3.30
C MET A 625 12.63 -11.68 1.96
N ASN A 626 13.27 -12.29 0.96
CA ASN A 626 13.32 -11.75 -0.40
C ASN A 626 11.95 -11.76 -1.08
N CYS A 627 11.79 -10.85 -2.03
CA CYS A 627 10.66 -10.89 -2.97
C CYS A 627 10.76 -12.16 -3.84
N PRO A 628 9.62 -12.80 -4.19
CA PRO A 628 9.60 -13.88 -5.18
C PRO A 628 10.28 -13.48 -6.48
N ASP A 629 10.86 -14.44 -7.19
CA ASP A 629 11.39 -14.24 -8.53
C ASP A 629 10.37 -14.60 -9.63
N GLU A 630 10.77 -14.49 -10.89
CA GLU A 630 9.91 -14.82 -12.03
C GLU A 630 9.44 -16.28 -11.99
N MET A 631 10.32 -17.21 -11.63
CA MET A 631 10.04 -18.64 -11.61
C MET A 631 9.06 -19.00 -10.49
N ASP A 632 9.18 -18.37 -9.32
CA ASP A 632 8.21 -18.46 -8.23
C ASP A 632 6.82 -18.03 -8.72
N VAL A 633 6.71 -16.85 -9.35
CA VAL A 633 5.43 -16.32 -9.84
C VAL A 633 4.86 -17.21 -10.95
N LYS A 634 5.72 -17.71 -11.85
CA LYS A 634 5.33 -18.63 -12.92
C LYS A 634 4.76 -19.94 -12.37
N ALA A 635 5.36 -20.46 -11.31
CA ALA A 635 4.85 -21.64 -10.62
C ALA A 635 3.51 -21.37 -9.94
N MET A 636 3.34 -20.18 -9.33
CA MET A 636 2.04 -19.75 -8.76
C MET A 636 0.96 -19.67 -9.84
N CYS A 637 1.25 -19.06 -10.99
CA CYS A 637 0.33 -19.00 -12.14
C CYS A 637 -0.05 -20.40 -12.63
N THR A 638 0.95 -21.29 -12.77
CA THR A 638 0.73 -22.68 -13.16
C THR A 638 -0.22 -23.39 -12.20
N TRP A 639 -0.03 -23.22 -10.89
CA TRP A 639 -0.94 -23.80 -9.89
C TRP A 639 -2.35 -23.20 -9.96
N MET A 640 -2.46 -21.87 -10.03
CA MET A 640 -3.75 -21.16 -10.05
C MET A 640 -4.59 -21.52 -11.27
N LYS A 641 -3.96 -21.82 -12.41
CA LYS A 641 -4.63 -22.18 -13.66
C LYS A 641 -4.52 -23.66 -14.01
N ARG A 642 -4.16 -24.52 -13.05
CA ARG A 642 -3.94 -25.96 -13.27
C ARG A 642 -5.11 -26.72 -13.91
N ASN A 643 -6.35 -26.27 -13.67
CA ASN A 643 -7.57 -26.88 -14.20
C ASN A 643 -8.02 -26.30 -15.55
N GLU A 644 -7.30 -25.30 -16.09
CA GLU A 644 -7.59 -24.67 -17.38
C GLU A 644 -6.80 -25.31 -18.52
N THR A 645 -7.16 -24.97 -19.77
CA THR A 645 -6.42 -25.41 -20.95
C THR A 645 -5.00 -24.83 -21.00
N LEU A 646 -4.07 -25.52 -21.66
CA LEU A 646 -2.68 -25.07 -21.81
C LEU A 646 -2.57 -23.68 -22.46
N GLU A 647 -3.46 -23.36 -23.41
CA GLU A 647 -3.53 -22.05 -24.05
C GLU A 647 -3.89 -20.95 -23.05
N LYS A 648 -4.91 -21.15 -22.23
CA LYS A 648 -5.31 -20.20 -21.19
C LYS A 648 -4.25 -20.04 -20.10
N GLN A 649 -3.53 -21.12 -19.76
CA GLN A 649 -2.40 -21.04 -18.83
C GLN A 649 -1.29 -20.16 -19.39
N ALA A 650 -0.96 -20.33 -20.68
CA ALA A 650 0.06 -19.51 -21.35
C ALA A 650 -0.39 -18.04 -21.49
N GLU A 651 -1.66 -17.80 -21.85
CA GLU A 651 -2.24 -16.46 -21.92
C GLU A 651 -2.20 -15.76 -20.55
N TYR A 652 -2.64 -16.45 -19.50
CA TYR A 652 -2.60 -15.91 -18.14
C TYR A 652 -1.17 -15.63 -17.67
N TRP A 653 -0.22 -16.50 -17.97
CA TRP A 653 1.19 -16.25 -17.67
C TRP A 653 1.68 -14.99 -18.40
N LYS A 654 1.40 -14.86 -19.70
CA LYS A 654 1.79 -13.69 -20.50
C LYS A 654 1.24 -12.39 -19.91
N GLU A 655 -0.03 -12.39 -19.48
CA GLU A 655 -0.62 -11.23 -18.79
C GLU A 655 0.10 -10.89 -17.47
N VAL A 656 0.42 -11.90 -16.66
CA VAL A 656 1.09 -11.69 -15.36
C VAL A 656 2.53 -11.25 -15.55
N GLU A 657 3.24 -11.80 -16.53
CA GLU A 657 4.60 -11.42 -16.91
C GLU A 657 4.65 -9.94 -17.34
N GLU A 658 3.69 -9.49 -18.15
CA GLU A 658 3.58 -8.08 -18.55
C GLU A 658 3.33 -7.17 -17.33
N ARG A 659 2.44 -7.55 -16.42
CA ARG A 659 2.20 -6.80 -15.18
C ARG A 659 3.45 -6.75 -14.30
N MET A 660 4.18 -7.86 -14.20
CA MET A 660 5.41 -7.97 -13.44
C MET A 660 6.52 -7.06 -13.98
N LYS A 661 6.61 -6.88 -15.30
CA LYS A 661 7.53 -5.90 -15.91
C LYS A 661 7.26 -4.47 -15.40
N ASN A 662 6.00 -4.12 -15.16
CA ASN A 662 5.59 -2.78 -14.74
C ASN A 662 5.58 -2.55 -13.22
N VAL A 663 5.25 -3.56 -12.40
CA VAL A 663 5.09 -3.39 -10.94
C VAL A 663 5.89 -4.39 -10.09
N GLY A 664 6.79 -5.15 -10.72
CA GLY A 664 7.64 -6.16 -10.08
C GLY A 664 6.89 -7.45 -9.69
N PRO A 665 7.62 -8.49 -9.22
CA PRO A 665 7.06 -9.79 -8.82
C PRO A 665 6.40 -9.71 -7.44
N ILE A 666 5.37 -8.86 -7.30
CA ILE A 666 4.62 -8.68 -6.04
C ILE A 666 3.23 -9.31 -6.22
N PRO A 667 3.00 -10.56 -5.74
CA PRO A 667 1.74 -11.30 -5.86
C PRO A 667 0.47 -10.47 -5.68
N ARG A 668 0.41 -9.62 -4.65
CA ARG A 668 -0.74 -8.75 -4.36
C ARG A 668 -1.16 -7.87 -5.54
N HIS A 669 -0.23 -7.46 -6.39
CA HIS A 669 -0.44 -6.47 -7.44
C HIS A 669 -0.47 -7.03 -8.86
N ILE A 670 -0.04 -8.28 -9.08
CA ILE A 670 0.13 -8.83 -10.43
C ILE A 670 -0.97 -9.80 -10.84
N PHE A 671 -1.59 -10.50 -9.89
CA PHE A 671 -2.58 -11.52 -10.23
C PHE A 671 -3.98 -10.96 -10.52
N ASP A 672 -4.37 -9.87 -9.87
CA ASP A 672 -5.65 -9.20 -10.08
C ASP A 672 -5.50 -7.94 -10.96
N LYS A 673 -6.31 -7.86 -12.03
CA LYS A 673 -6.23 -6.78 -13.02
C LYS A 673 -6.64 -5.42 -12.46
N LYS A 674 -7.59 -5.35 -11.54
CA LYS A 674 -8.05 -4.08 -10.95
C LYS A 674 -7.00 -3.56 -9.98
N ILE A 675 -6.48 -4.41 -9.10
CA ILE A 675 -5.42 -4.06 -8.15
C ILE A 675 -4.14 -3.67 -8.91
N TYR A 676 -3.84 -4.37 -10.00
CA TYR A 676 -2.74 -3.99 -10.90
C TYR A 676 -2.88 -2.56 -11.42
N LYS A 677 -4.06 -2.18 -11.94
CA LYS A 677 -4.30 -0.82 -12.45
C LYS A 677 -4.13 0.25 -11.37
N GLU A 678 -4.65 0.00 -10.17
CA GLU A 678 -4.47 0.89 -9.02
C GLU A 678 -2.99 1.04 -8.65
N ARG A 679 -2.24 -0.08 -8.63
CA ARG A 679 -0.80 -0.08 -8.35
C ARG A 679 -0.01 0.64 -9.44
N LEU A 680 -0.36 0.44 -10.71
CA LEU A 680 0.29 1.10 -11.84
C LEU A 680 0.11 2.61 -11.77
N GLY A 681 -1.12 3.10 -11.53
CA GLY A 681 -1.37 4.53 -11.33
C GLY A 681 -0.60 5.11 -10.14
N ALA A 682 -0.47 4.33 -9.06
CA ALA A 682 0.36 4.72 -7.91
C ALA A 682 1.87 4.79 -8.25
N VAL A 683 2.38 3.84 -9.04
CA VAL A 683 3.77 3.83 -9.54
C VAL A 683 4.01 5.04 -10.46
N ASP A 684 3.10 5.32 -11.38
CA ASP A 684 3.23 6.46 -12.29
C ASP A 684 3.19 7.80 -11.55
N GLY A 685 2.29 7.93 -10.56
CA GLY A 685 2.26 9.08 -9.66
C GLY A 685 3.55 9.22 -8.85
N ALA A 686 4.08 8.12 -8.33
CA ALA A 686 5.36 8.11 -7.61
C ALA A 686 6.52 8.54 -8.50
N LEU A 687 6.59 8.03 -9.72
CA LEU A 687 7.59 8.42 -10.71
C LEU A 687 7.50 9.92 -11.03
N LEU A 688 6.28 10.47 -11.17
CA LEU A 688 6.03 11.89 -11.38
C LEU A 688 6.53 12.78 -10.25
N GLY A 689 6.49 12.29 -9.01
CA GLY A 689 6.93 13.01 -7.83
C GLY A 689 8.45 12.95 -7.54
N ILE A 690 9.25 12.22 -8.32
CA ILE A 690 10.69 12.08 -8.04
C ILE A 690 11.44 13.40 -8.23
N GLU A 691 12.18 13.80 -7.20
CA GLU A 691 13.15 14.88 -7.24
C GLU A 691 14.60 14.34 -7.23
N PRO A 692 15.59 15.09 -7.76
CA PRO A 692 16.99 14.67 -7.75
C PRO A 692 17.56 14.45 -6.34
N THR A 693 16.98 15.11 -5.35
CA THR A 693 17.32 14.94 -3.93
C THR A 693 16.93 13.57 -3.39
N ASP A 694 16.00 12.87 -4.04
CA ASP A 694 15.44 11.61 -3.54
C ASP A 694 16.29 10.39 -3.96
N VAL A 695 17.40 10.62 -4.70
CA VAL A 695 18.28 9.57 -5.24
C VAL A 695 18.74 8.59 -4.17
N GLU A 696 19.12 9.08 -2.98
CA GLU A 696 19.61 8.24 -1.88
C GLU A 696 18.52 7.32 -1.30
N GLU A 697 17.24 7.63 -1.55
CA GLU A 697 16.10 6.82 -1.07
C GLU A 697 15.83 5.62 -1.99
N TYR A 698 16.04 5.79 -3.30
CA TYR A 698 15.80 4.75 -4.32
C TYR A 698 17.01 3.85 -4.57
N PHE A 699 18.21 4.43 -4.52
CA PHE A 699 19.46 3.74 -4.79
C PHE A 699 20.19 3.50 -3.48
N THR A 700 20.34 2.24 -3.09
CA THR A 700 21.07 1.91 -1.86
C THR A 700 22.54 2.23 -2.04
N MET A 701 22.96 3.31 -1.39
CA MET A 701 24.32 3.82 -1.42
C MET A 701 25.08 3.31 -0.19
N ARG A 702 26.39 3.12 -0.32
CA ARG A 702 27.25 2.69 0.78
C ARG A 702 27.12 3.69 1.95
N GLY A 703 26.59 3.21 3.07
CA GLY A 703 26.32 4.01 4.28
C GLY A 703 24.96 4.71 4.34
N SER A 704 24.06 4.51 3.35
CA SER A 704 22.71 5.08 3.38
C SER A 704 21.74 4.29 4.27
N ARG A 705 20.66 4.95 4.72
CA ARG A 705 19.63 4.31 5.56
C ARG A 705 18.95 3.17 4.78
N LEU A 706 19.00 1.98 5.36
CA LEU A 706 18.42 0.77 4.80
C LEU A 706 16.87 0.86 4.88
N TRP A 707 16.28 1.34 3.79
CA TRP A 707 14.86 1.51 3.45
C TRP A 707 14.13 2.76 4.02
N TYR A 708 13.16 3.28 3.26
CA TYR A 708 12.33 4.45 3.57
C TYR A 708 10.86 4.09 3.25
N SER A 709 9.98 4.17 4.24
CA SER A 709 8.59 3.67 4.16
C SER A 709 7.57 4.70 3.72
N GLU A 710 8.06 5.92 3.54
CA GLU A 710 7.26 7.07 3.20
C GLU A 710 6.93 7.00 1.71
N ASP A 711 5.82 7.65 1.36
CA ASP A 711 5.39 7.77 -0.03
C ASP A 711 6.35 8.78 -0.69
N PRO A 712 7.04 8.47 -1.81
CA PRO A 712 6.70 7.44 -2.80
C PRO A 712 7.50 6.13 -2.76
N CYS A 713 8.55 6.01 -1.95
CA CYS A 713 9.60 4.99 -2.10
C CYS A 713 9.12 3.53 -2.13
N HIS A 714 8.21 3.12 -1.24
CA HIS A 714 7.68 1.75 -1.22
C HIS A 714 6.86 1.37 -2.48
N LYS A 715 6.52 2.35 -3.34
CA LYS A 715 5.86 2.09 -4.62
C LYS A 715 6.84 1.63 -5.70
N LEU A 716 8.13 1.98 -5.58
CA LEU A 716 9.16 1.79 -6.62
C LEU A 716 10.27 0.81 -6.23
N VAL A 717 10.48 0.55 -4.93
CA VAL A 717 11.53 -0.35 -4.43
C VAL A 717 10.99 -1.60 -3.71
N LYS A 718 11.77 -2.68 -3.75
CA LYS A 718 11.65 -3.93 -3.00
C LYS A 718 12.87 -4.13 -2.11
N VAL A 719 12.66 -4.92 -1.05
CA VAL A 719 13.71 -5.37 -0.13
C VAL A 719 14.49 -6.51 -0.80
N VAL A 720 15.82 -6.41 -0.77
CA VAL A 720 16.76 -7.47 -1.16
C VAL A 720 17.68 -7.76 0.00
N ARG A 721 17.79 -9.04 0.36
CA ARG A 721 18.70 -9.55 1.39
C ARG A 721 20.14 -9.52 0.90
N GLU A 722 21.05 -9.09 1.77
CA GLU A 722 22.50 -9.18 1.60
C GLU A 722 23.11 -9.75 2.88
N ILE A 723 24.17 -10.55 2.75
CA ILE A 723 24.98 -11.00 3.88
C ILE A 723 26.25 -10.17 3.90
N THR A 724 26.55 -9.53 5.02
CA THR A 724 27.81 -8.78 5.19
C THR A 724 29.01 -9.71 5.24
N GLU A 725 30.23 -9.18 5.04
CA GLU A 725 31.47 -9.95 5.21
C GLU A 725 31.59 -10.59 6.61
N GLU A 726 31.00 -9.95 7.62
CA GLU A 726 30.91 -10.41 9.02
C GLU A 726 29.82 -11.48 9.24
N GLY A 727 29.04 -11.84 8.21
CA GLY A 727 28.02 -12.88 8.27
C GLY A 727 26.64 -12.43 8.79
N ALA A 728 26.39 -11.12 8.91
CA ALA A 728 25.11 -10.58 9.37
C ALA A 728 24.13 -10.39 8.19
N GLU A 729 22.85 -10.71 8.42
CA GLU A 729 21.79 -10.39 7.45
C GLU A 729 21.43 -8.90 7.51
N VAL A 730 21.66 -8.22 6.39
CA VAL A 730 21.19 -6.87 6.12
C VAL A 730 20.25 -6.89 4.92
N PHE A 731 19.60 -5.76 4.66
CA PHE A 731 18.73 -5.62 3.50
C PHE A 731 18.96 -4.30 2.80
N LEU A 732 18.89 -4.33 1.48
CA LEU A 732 19.05 -3.19 0.59
C LEU A 732 17.72 -2.89 -0.12
N ASN A 733 17.57 -1.66 -0.58
CA ASN A 733 16.52 -1.27 -1.52
C ASN A 733 16.99 -1.60 -2.93
N ALA A 734 16.23 -2.43 -3.63
CA ALA A 734 16.37 -2.62 -5.06
C ALA A 734 15.09 -2.15 -5.75
N LEU A 735 15.17 -1.74 -7.00
CA LEU A 735 13.98 -1.39 -7.77
C LEU A 735 13.10 -2.62 -8.02
N ILE A 736 11.78 -2.44 -8.04
CA ILE A 736 10.84 -3.56 -8.16
C ILE A 736 10.92 -4.24 -9.54
N SER A 737 11.24 -3.48 -10.59
CA SER A 737 11.48 -3.96 -11.95
C SER A 737 12.56 -3.14 -12.68
N ALA A 738 13.13 -3.72 -13.74
CA ALA A 738 14.10 -3.04 -14.60
C ALA A 738 13.48 -1.84 -15.34
N ASP A 739 12.24 -1.96 -15.82
CA ASP A 739 11.49 -0.87 -16.49
C ASP A 739 11.40 0.39 -15.60
N ILE A 740 11.04 0.20 -14.33
CA ILE A 740 11.00 1.31 -13.37
C ILE A 740 12.39 1.93 -13.20
N GLY A 741 13.44 1.11 -13.13
CA GLY A 741 14.82 1.60 -13.09
C GLY A 741 15.18 2.49 -14.28
N PHE A 742 14.85 2.05 -15.50
CA PHE A 742 15.06 2.85 -16.70
C PHE A 742 14.26 4.16 -16.69
N ARG A 743 13.00 4.13 -16.24
CA ARG A 743 12.14 5.33 -16.15
C ARG A 743 12.62 6.32 -15.09
N ILE A 744 13.13 5.84 -13.96
CA ILE A 744 13.77 6.68 -12.94
C ILE A 744 15.05 7.28 -13.52
N ALA A 745 15.88 6.47 -14.17
CA ALA A 745 17.12 6.95 -14.78
C ALA A 745 16.88 8.04 -15.82
N ASP A 746 15.82 7.93 -16.63
CA ASP A 746 15.45 8.96 -17.62
C ASP A 746 15.06 10.30 -17.00
N ARG A 747 14.35 10.24 -15.88
CA ARG A 747 13.93 11.44 -15.15
C ARG A 747 15.12 12.10 -14.46
N LEU A 748 15.99 11.29 -13.87
CA LEU A 748 17.17 11.78 -13.15
C LEU A 748 18.24 12.32 -14.11
N GLU A 749 18.45 11.73 -15.30
CA GLU A 749 19.41 12.25 -16.30
C GLU A 749 19.11 13.72 -16.63
N LYS A 750 17.84 14.08 -16.80
CA LYS A 750 17.42 15.46 -17.14
C LYS A 750 17.73 16.47 -16.04
N ARG A 751 18.08 16.02 -14.82
CA ARG A 751 18.23 16.87 -13.64
C ARG A 751 19.58 16.71 -12.90
N MET A 752 20.36 15.66 -13.19
CA MET A 752 21.64 15.38 -12.53
C MET A 752 22.84 15.73 -13.43
N GLY A 753 23.92 16.20 -12.80
CA GLY A 753 25.21 16.37 -13.49
C GLY A 753 25.98 15.06 -13.67
N ALA A 754 26.99 15.08 -14.54
CA ALA A 754 27.87 13.93 -14.85
C ALA A 754 28.47 13.29 -13.58
N LYS A 755 28.91 14.15 -12.66
CA LYS A 755 29.53 13.78 -11.38
C LYS A 755 28.54 13.05 -10.47
N ASP A 756 27.30 13.52 -10.38
CA ASP A 756 26.29 12.95 -9.50
C ASP A 756 25.84 11.57 -9.98
N LEU A 757 25.68 11.42 -11.31
CA LEU A 757 25.40 10.14 -11.95
C LEU A 757 26.50 9.10 -11.68
N LEU A 758 27.77 9.49 -11.84
CA LEU A 758 28.89 8.61 -11.53
C LEU A 758 28.95 8.25 -10.04
N LEU A 759 28.68 9.21 -9.15
CA LEU A 759 28.65 8.93 -7.72
C LEU A 759 27.55 7.93 -7.37
N LEU A 760 26.39 7.98 -8.03
CA LEU A 760 25.30 7.03 -7.85
C LEU A 760 25.73 5.60 -8.22
N ILE A 761 26.38 5.42 -9.38
CA ILE A 761 26.92 4.11 -9.82
C ILE A 761 28.00 3.63 -8.85
N LEU A 762 28.96 4.49 -8.50
CA LEU A 762 30.12 4.13 -7.69
C LEU A 762 29.79 3.89 -6.21
N ARG A 763 28.81 4.61 -5.66
CA ARG A 763 28.35 4.45 -4.28
C ARG A 763 27.37 3.28 -4.12
N SER A 764 26.87 2.70 -5.21
CA SER A 764 26.04 1.49 -5.12
C SER A 764 26.79 0.35 -4.41
N HIS A 765 26.06 -0.46 -3.65
CA HIS A 765 26.64 -1.50 -2.77
C HIS A 765 26.38 -2.92 -3.28
N GLY A 766 27.35 -3.82 -3.06
CA GLY A 766 27.19 -5.26 -3.26
C GLY A 766 26.62 -5.67 -4.62
N ALA A 767 25.62 -6.55 -4.59
CA ALA A 767 24.93 -7.07 -5.78
C ALA A 767 24.09 -6.02 -6.54
N LEU A 768 23.95 -4.79 -6.04
CA LEU A 768 23.23 -3.71 -6.72
C LEU A 768 24.11 -2.86 -7.63
N VAL A 769 25.44 -3.00 -7.54
CA VAL A 769 26.39 -2.28 -8.41
C VAL A 769 26.15 -2.62 -9.88
N SER A 770 25.94 -3.90 -10.19
CA SER A 770 25.61 -4.35 -11.56
C SER A 770 24.33 -3.71 -12.08
N ARG A 771 23.28 -3.67 -11.26
CA ARG A 771 22.00 -3.05 -11.64
C ARG A 771 22.09 -1.54 -11.82
N ALA A 772 22.83 -0.86 -10.96
CA ALA A 772 23.07 0.58 -11.11
C ALA A 772 23.88 0.87 -12.39
N LEU A 773 24.86 0.02 -12.69
CA LEU A 773 25.63 0.10 -13.93
C LEU A 773 24.74 -0.16 -15.16
N GLU A 774 23.86 -1.16 -15.14
CA GLU A 774 22.90 -1.41 -16.24
C GLU A 774 21.96 -0.22 -16.48
N GLN A 775 21.51 0.45 -15.42
CA GLN A 775 20.53 1.55 -15.53
C GLN A 775 21.14 2.88 -15.95
N PHE A 776 22.35 3.18 -15.47
CA PHE A 776 22.98 4.50 -15.62
C PHE A 776 24.29 4.48 -16.40
N GLY A 777 24.94 3.32 -16.53
CA GLY A 777 26.26 3.20 -17.14
C GLY A 777 26.28 3.64 -18.59
N LEU A 778 25.27 3.32 -19.38
CA LEU A 778 25.18 3.78 -20.77
C LEU A 778 24.97 5.30 -20.87
N ARG A 779 24.25 5.89 -19.91
CA ARG A 779 23.97 7.35 -19.86
C ARG A 779 25.23 8.18 -19.60
N VAL A 780 26.30 7.57 -19.09
CA VAL A 780 27.62 8.22 -18.94
C VAL A 780 28.15 8.77 -20.27
N PHE A 781 27.81 8.14 -21.40
CA PHE A 781 28.26 8.57 -22.73
C PHE A 781 27.65 9.90 -23.17
N VAL A 782 26.63 10.42 -22.48
CA VAL A 782 26.05 11.73 -22.76
C VAL A 782 26.97 12.88 -22.30
N TYR A 783 27.88 12.62 -21.35
CA TYR A 783 28.72 13.63 -20.74
C TYR A 783 30.13 13.63 -21.35
N GLY A 784 30.44 14.66 -22.13
CA GLY A 784 31.71 14.78 -22.86
C GLY A 784 32.96 14.71 -21.99
N GLU A 785 32.92 15.25 -20.77
CA GLU A 785 34.02 15.14 -19.80
C GLU A 785 34.34 13.68 -19.45
N LEU A 786 33.30 12.84 -19.34
CA LEU A 786 33.44 11.43 -19.01
C LEU A 786 33.87 10.60 -20.22
N VAL A 787 33.34 10.91 -21.41
CA VAL A 787 33.78 10.28 -22.65
C VAL A 787 35.24 10.60 -22.93
N SER A 788 35.68 11.83 -22.68
CA SER A 788 37.09 12.22 -22.83
C SER A 788 38.00 11.41 -21.90
N ALA A 789 37.60 11.25 -20.63
CA ALA A 789 38.33 10.42 -19.68
C ALA A 789 38.30 8.92 -20.03
N LEU A 790 37.18 8.43 -20.59
CA LEU A 790 37.01 7.05 -21.04
C LEU A 790 37.94 6.72 -22.22
N VAL A 791 38.04 7.64 -23.18
CA VAL A 791 38.85 7.50 -24.39
C VAL A 791 40.33 7.29 -24.05
N GLU A 792 40.84 7.94 -23.00
CA GLU A 792 42.21 7.74 -22.51
C GLU A 792 42.50 6.32 -21.99
N GLU A 793 41.47 5.60 -21.55
CA GLU A 793 41.57 4.26 -20.95
C GLU A 793 41.09 3.14 -21.89
N LEU A 794 40.65 3.47 -23.12
CA LEU A 794 40.20 2.49 -24.11
C LEU A 794 41.35 1.57 -24.54
N LYS A 795 41.22 0.26 -24.30
CA LYS A 795 42.14 -0.76 -24.82
C LYS A 795 41.59 -1.36 -26.10
N GLU A 796 42.32 -1.19 -27.20
CA GLU A 796 41.96 -1.79 -28.48
C GLU A 796 42.25 -3.30 -28.48
N LEU A 797 41.23 -4.12 -28.78
CA LEU A 797 41.40 -5.57 -28.95
C LEU A 797 41.87 -5.84 -30.38
N ARG A 798 43.19 -6.05 -30.54
CA ARG A 798 43.78 -6.34 -31.85
C ARG A 798 43.48 -7.77 -32.31
N SER A 799 43.15 -7.96 -33.58
CA SER A 799 43.22 -9.25 -34.25
C SER A 799 44.60 -9.41 -34.91
N SER A 800 45.22 -10.59 -34.81
CA SER A 800 46.60 -10.82 -35.30
C SER A 800 46.74 -10.81 -36.84
N GLU A 801 45.69 -10.47 -37.60
CA GLU A 801 45.62 -10.68 -39.05
C GLU A 801 45.38 -9.43 -39.91
N ARG A 802 45.33 -8.20 -39.35
CA ARG A 802 45.10 -6.99 -40.17
C ARG A 802 45.99 -5.80 -39.78
N ASN A 803 46.91 -5.46 -40.69
CA ASN A 803 47.83 -4.31 -40.61
C ASN A 803 47.16 -3.02 -41.09
N GLY A 804 46.30 -2.42 -40.27
CA GLY A 804 45.81 -1.06 -40.49
C GLY A 804 45.62 -0.32 -39.17
N VAL A 805 46.45 0.69 -38.91
CA VAL A 805 46.31 1.60 -37.75
C VAL A 805 45.25 2.63 -38.12
N GLN A 806 44.03 2.46 -37.62
CA GLN A 806 42.99 3.46 -37.78
C GLN A 806 42.34 3.71 -36.43
N ASP A 807 42.59 4.88 -35.85
CA ASP A 807 42.12 5.23 -34.50
C ASP A 807 40.60 5.14 -34.38
N SER A 808 40.09 4.87 -33.16
CA SER A 808 38.64 4.82 -32.90
C SER A 808 37.99 6.15 -33.26
N VAL A 809 36.74 6.10 -33.71
CA VAL A 809 35.94 7.31 -33.98
C VAL A 809 35.87 8.23 -32.76
N LEU A 810 35.86 7.66 -31.54
CA LEU A 810 35.87 8.42 -30.29
C LEU A 810 37.25 8.95 -29.90
N THR A 811 38.34 8.29 -30.31
CA THR A 811 39.70 8.81 -30.14
C THR A 811 39.95 10.00 -31.06
N LEU A 812 39.47 9.91 -32.31
CA LEU A 812 39.61 10.96 -33.32
C LEU A 812 38.63 12.12 -33.11
N ASN A 813 37.42 11.83 -32.61
CA ASN A 813 36.36 12.79 -32.39
C ASN A 813 35.58 12.47 -31.10
N HIS A 814 36.20 12.71 -29.95
CA HIS A 814 35.53 12.56 -28.65
C HIS A 814 34.34 13.53 -28.47
N GLN A 815 34.29 14.62 -29.24
CA GLN A 815 33.14 15.54 -29.30
C GLN A 815 31.93 14.96 -30.06
N GLY A 816 32.11 13.85 -30.78
CA GLY A 816 31.03 13.10 -31.44
C GLY A 816 30.19 12.25 -30.50
N HIS A 817 30.36 12.40 -29.18
CA HIS A 817 29.58 11.70 -28.17
C HIS A 817 28.09 12.08 -28.25
N PRO A 818 27.17 11.20 -27.81
CA PRO A 818 25.75 11.55 -27.78
C PRO A 818 25.49 12.69 -26.80
N THR A 819 24.49 13.55 -27.08
CA THR A 819 24.12 14.68 -26.21
C THR A 819 22.75 14.51 -25.56
N ARG A 820 22.01 13.46 -25.95
CA ARG A 820 20.71 13.08 -25.39
C ARG A 820 20.46 11.59 -25.59
N THR A 821 19.60 11.02 -24.75
CA THR A 821 19.11 9.64 -24.89
C THR A 821 17.74 9.56 -25.55
N VAL A 822 17.49 8.47 -26.28
CA VAL A 822 16.18 8.07 -26.80
C VAL A 822 15.92 6.61 -26.48
N GLY A 823 14.82 6.31 -25.81
CA GLY A 823 14.37 4.94 -25.57
C GLY A 823 13.72 4.33 -26.81
N LEU A 824 14.12 3.11 -27.18
CA LEU A 824 13.49 2.35 -28.26
C LEU A 824 12.41 1.42 -27.69
N ALA A 825 11.17 1.55 -28.18
CA ALA A 825 10.06 0.68 -27.81
C ALA A 825 10.27 -0.75 -28.30
N GLY A 826 9.68 -1.76 -27.65
CA GLY A 826 9.73 -3.15 -28.13
C GLY A 826 9.07 -3.29 -29.51
N LEU A 827 9.54 -4.25 -30.31
CA LEU A 827 9.01 -4.52 -31.66
C LEU A 827 7.61 -5.19 -31.64
N GLU A 828 7.17 -5.72 -30.49
CA GLU A 828 5.86 -6.32 -30.30
C GLU A 828 4.76 -5.26 -30.31
N GLY A 829 3.90 -5.26 -31.34
CA GLY A 829 2.81 -4.30 -31.53
C GLY A 829 3.02 -3.31 -32.69
N GLY A 830 4.15 -3.38 -33.39
CA GLY A 830 4.51 -2.49 -34.49
C GLY A 830 5.21 -1.22 -33.98
N VAL A 831 6.25 -0.77 -34.71
CA VAL A 831 7.01 0.43 -34.37
C VAL A 831 6.92 1.42 -35.53
N THR A 832 6.66 2.68 -35.20
CA THR A 832 6.74 3.78 -36.17
C THR A 832 8.21 4.00 -36.50
N ARG A 833 8.56 3.87 -37.79
CA ARG A 833 9.90 4.20 -38.26
C ARG A 833 10.19 5.67 -37.99
N THR A 834 11.42 5.97 -37.59
CA THR A 834 11.88 7.33 -37.30
C THR A 834 13.14 7.64 -38.09
N PRO A 835 13.40 8.92 -38.39
CA PRO A 835 14.68 9.33 -38.98
C PRO A 835 15.83 9.01 -38.02
N MET A 836 16.93 8.49 -38.56
CA MET A 836 18.16 8.27 -37.80
C MET A 836 18.83 9.62 -37.48
N GLU A 837 19.25 9.81 -36.23
CA GLU A 837 19.93 11.03 -35.78
C GLU A 837 21.34 10.74 -35.27
N TYR A 838 22.28 11.61 -35.64
CA TYR A 838 23.65 11.58 -35.11
C TYR A 838 23.71 12.27 -33.73
N GLY A 839 24.59 11.81 -32.86
CA GLY A 839 24.72 12.38 -31.51
C GLY A 839 23.57 12.03 -30.57
N VAL A 840 22.80 10.98 -30.87
CA VAL A 840 21.71 10.46 -30.03
C VAL A 840 22.05 9.05 -29.55
N LEU A 841 21.94 8.82 -28.23
CA LEU A 841 22.10 7.51 -27.63
C LEU A 841 20.77 6.76 -27.60
N TYR A 842 20.68 5.71 -28.40
CA TYR A 842 19.51 4.83 -28.46
C TYR A 842 19.63 3.71 -27.42
N LEU A 843 18.63 3.61 -26.56
CA LEU A 843 18.56 2.65 -25.45
C LEU A 843 17.39 1.68 -25.68
N PRO A 844 17.65 0.41 -26.03
CA PRO A 844 16.63 -0.62 -26.13
C PRO A 844 15.88 -0.84 -24.82
N LYS A 845 14.55 -0.95 -24.87
CA LYS A 845 13.72 -1.30 -23.71
C LYS A 845 13.75 -2.79 -23.35
N VAL A 846 14.19 -3.64 -24.27
CA VAL A 846 14.18 -5.11 -24.13
C VAL A 846 15.51 -5.59 -23.55
N GLU A 847 15.45 -6.34 -22.45
CA GLU A 847 16.63 -6.85 -21.71
C GLU A 847 17.51 -7.81 -22.54
N ASN A 848 16.92 -8.46 -23.56
CA ASN A 848 17.62 -9.33 -24.52
C ASN A 848 17.68 -8.72 -25.92
N PHE A 849 17.85 -7.40 -26.02
CA PHE A 849 18.03 -6.76 -27.31
C PHE A 849 19.26 -7.35 -28.02
N PRO A 850 19.19 -7.70 -29.32
CA PRO A 850 20.29 -8.38 -29.98
C PRO A 850 21.58 -7.54 -29.99
N LEU A 851 22.71 -8.19 -29.68
CA LEU A 851 24.09 -7.72 -29.85
C LEU A 851 24.59 -6.61 -28.91
N VAL A 852 23.76 -5.62 -28.58
CA VAL A 852 24.16 -4.42 -27.82
C VAL A 852 23.17 -4.10 -26.69
N ASP A 853 23.67 -3.44 -25.65
CA ASP A 853 22.84 -2.87 -24.58
C ASP A 853 22.43 -1.42 -24.88
N GLY A 854 23.12 -0.75 -25.80
CA GLY A 854 22.79 0.57 -26.33
C GLY A 854 23.67 0.93 -27.52
N PHE A 855 23.29 1.93 -28.32
CA PHE A 855 24.10 2.35 -29.48
C PHE A 855 23.86 3.80 -29.88
N PHE A 856 24.81 4.41 -30.58
CA PHE A 856 24.67 5.76 -31.12
C PHE A 856 25.40 5.91 -32.45
N PHE A 857 25.11 6.99 -33.18
CA PHE A 857 25.72 7.28 -34.47
C PHE A 857 26.62 8.50 -34.42
N VAL A 858 27.80 8.38 -35.03
CA VAL A 858 28.80 9.45 -35.18
C VAL A 858 28.97 9.78 -36.66
N ASN A 859 28.90 11.06 -37.01
CA ASN A 859 28.99 11.49 -38.41
C ASN A 859 30.44 11.68 -38.90
N SER A 860 31.32 12.18 -38.03
CA SER A 860 32.71 12.57 -38.35
C SER A 860 33.71 11.88 -37.42
N PRO A 861 34.89 11.44 -37.91
CA PRO A 861 35.43 11.61 -39.27
C PRO A 861 34.82 10.67 -40.32
N ARG A 862 34.03 9.69 -39.90
CA ARG A 862 33.32 8.74 -40.77
C ARG A 862 32.01 8.31 -40.12
N ARG A 863 30.97 8.06 -40.92
CA ARG A 863 29.67 7.57 -40.46
C ARG A 863 29.83 6.23 -39.75
N THR A 864 29.64 6.21 -38.43
CA THR A 864 29.89 5.03 -37.58
C THR A 864 28.73 4.77 -36.64
N LEU A 865 28.27 3.52 -36.59
CA LEU A 865 27.46 2.98 -35.50
C LEU A 865 28.41 2.52 -34.39
N VAL A 866 28.25 3.11 -33.21
CA VAL A 866 28.97 2.70 -32.00
C VAL A 866 28.02 1.91 -31.12
N GLY A 867 28.25 0.62 -31.01
CA GLY A 867 27.51 -0.29 -30.11
C GLY A 867 28.18 -0.36 -28.74
N LEU A 868 27.38 -0.35 -27.69
CA LEU A 868 27.80 -0.42 -26.30
C LEU A 868 27.31 -1.73 -25.70
N GLN A 869 28.20 -2.45 -25.02
CA GLN A 869 27.88 -3.68 -24.31
C GLN A 869 28.42 -3.63 -22.88
N MET A 870 27.56 -3.84 -21.89
CA MET A 870 27.88 -3.93 -20.47
C MET A 870 27.65 -5.36 -19.98
N THR A 871 28.68 -6.06 -19.50
CA THR A 871 28.51 -7.47 -19.07
C THR A 871 28.28 -7.61 -17.57
N THR A 872 27.06 -7.96 -17.15
CA THR A 872 26.81 -8.47 -15.78
C THR A 872 25.86 -9.68 -15.65
N ALA A 873 25.00 -10.03 -16.62
CA ALA A 873 24.16 -11.24 -16.47
C ALA A 873 23.71 -11.95 -17.77
N SER A 874 23.75 -11.31 -18.94
CA SER A 874 23.48 -11.95 -20.23
C SER A 874 24.66 -11.73 -21.17
N ALA A 875 25.36 -12.80 -21.52
CA ALA A 875 26.34 -12.71 -22.60
C ALA A 875 25.57 -12.56 -23.92
N HIS A 876 25.59 -11.37 -24.55
CA HIS A 876 25.20 -11.27 -25.96
C HIS A 876 26.21 -12.08 -26.76
N HIS A 877 25.85 -13.31 -27.13
CA HIS A 877 26.67 -14.09 -28.04
C HIS A 877 26.73 -13.35 -29.37
N THR A 878 27.92 -12.94 -29.79
CA THR A 878 28.16 -12.29 -31.09
C THR A 878 28.08 -13.33 -32.21
N THR A 879 26.96 -14.04 -32.35
CA THR A 879 26.74 -15.01 -33.44
C THR A 879 26.24 -14.30 -34.69
N THR A 880 26.46 -14.88 -35.86
CA THR A 880 25.90 -14.40 -37.14
C THR A 880 24.39 -14.19 -37.07
N SER A 881 23.66 -15.09 -36.41
CA SER A 881 22.22 -14.95 -36.21
C SER A 881 21.86 -13.73 -35.37
N THR A 882 22.63 -13.44 -34.32
CA THR A 882 22.38 -12.29 -33.43
C THR A 882 22.69 -10.97 -34.13
N VAL A 883 23.78 -10.92 -34.92
CA VAL A 883 24.10 -9.73 -35.74
C VAL A 883 23.01 -9.50 -36.79
N ARG A 884 22.53 -10.56 -37.45
CA ARG A 884 21.42 -10.46 -38.41
C ARG A 884 20.15 -9.93 -37.75
N GLN A 885 19.78 -10.49 -36.59
CA GLN A 885 18.63 -10.03 -35.81
C GLN A 885 18.77 -8.56 -35.42
N PHE A 886 19.96 -8.11 -35.00
CA PHE A 886 20.20 -6.71 -34.71
C PHE A 886 19.99 -5.82 -35.94
N THR A 887 20.52 -6.20 -37.11
CA THR A 887 20.31 -5.43 -38.35
C THR A 887 18.85 -5.39 -38.81
N GLU A 888 18.11 -6.49 -38.63
CA GLU A 888 16.66 -6.55 -38.89
C GLU A 888 15.90 -5.60 -37.94
N CYS A 889 16.30 -5.53 -36.67
CA CYS A 889 15.75 -4.58 -35.70
C CYS A 889 15.99 -3.12 -36.14
N LEU A 890 17.22 -2.77 -36.53
CA LEU A 890 17.54 -1.41 -37.00
C LEU A 890 16.71 -1.00 -38.23
N ALA A 891 16.47 -1.94 -39.16
CA ALA A 891 15.60 -1.72 -40.32
C ALA A 891 14.12 -1.53 -39.96
N ALA A 892 13.69 -2.05 -38.80
CA ALA A 892 12.36 -1.83 -38.27
C ALA A 892 12.24 -0.46 -37.58
N TYR A 893 13.29 0.02 -36.91
CA TYR A 893 13.27 1.31 -36.21
C TYR A 893 13.51 2.53 -37.10
N PHE A 894 14.39 2.42 -38.11
CA PHE A 894 14.88 3.58 -38.84
C PHE A 894 14.43 3.62 -40.30
N GLU A 895 14.03 4.81 -40.73
CA GLU A 895 13.73 5.09 -42.14
C GLU A 895 15.01 5.02 -42.98
N GLY A 896 14.94 4.42 -44.16
CA GLY A 896 16.08 4.38 -45.11
C GLY A 896 17.30 3.57 -44.63
N TRP A 897 17.15 2.71 -43.62
CA TRP A 897 18.27 1.95 -43.03
C TRP A 897 19.08 1.13 -44.05
N GLU A 898 18.44 0.55 -45.06
CA GLU A 898 19.12 -0.24 -46.11
C GLU A 898 20.12 0.60 -46.93
N GLU A 899 19.86 1.89 -47.10
CA GLU A 899 20.75 2.81 -47.80
C GLU A 899 21.83 3.36 -46.87
N LEU A 900 21.42 3.78 -45.66
CA LEU A 900 22.31 4.33 -44.63
C LEU A 900 23.38 3.34 -44.18
N SER A 901 23.04 2.06 -44.06
CA SER A 901 23.96 1.02 -43.56
C SER A 901 25.08 0.67 -44.53
N ARG A 902 24.95 0.97 -45.84
CA ARG A 902 25.97 0.64 -46.87
C ARG A 902 27.27 1.42 -46.71
N GLU A 903 27.18 2.63 -46.18
CA GLU A 903 28.32 3.55 -46.00
C GLU A 903 28.81 3.62 -44.55
N MET A 904 28.23 2.82 -43.65
CA MET A 904 28.43 2.93 -42.22
C MET A 904 29.46 1.93 -41.67
N SER A 905 30.43 2.41 -40.89
CA SER A 905 31.34 1.56 -40.11
C SER A 905 30.74 1.19 -38.75
N TRP A 906 31.23 0.10 -38.16
CA TRP A 906 30.75 -0.42 -36.88
C TRP A 906 31.91 -0.51 -35.88
N GLU A 907 31.72 0.08 -34.69
CA GLU A 907 32.63 -0.03 -33.55
C GLU A 907 31.84 -0.56 -32.34
N MET A 908 32.44 -1.48 -31.56
CA MET A 908 31.81 -2.06 -30.37
C MET A 908 32.66 -1.78 -29.14
N ILE A 909 32.05 -1.16 -28.12
CA ILE A 909 32.69 -0.85 -26.84
C ILE A 909 32.13 -1.81 -25.78
N TYR A 910 33.02 -2.60 -25.21
CA TYR A 910 32.73 -3.51 -24.10
C TYR A 910 33.12 -2.84 -22.80
N ILE A 911 32.21 -2.83 -21.83
CA ILE A 911 32.41 -2.29 -20.49
C ILE A 911 32.16 -3.40 -19.49
N LYS A 912 33.18 -3.75 -18.72
CA LYS A 912 33.16 -4.86 -17.78
C LYS A 912 33.46 -4.41 -16.37
N ASN A 913 32.81 -5.02 -15.39
CA ASN A 913 33.25 -4.93 -14.00
C ASN A 913 34.63 -5.62 -13.86
N ALA A 914 35.51 -5.08 -13.01
CA ALA A 914 36.85 -5.61 -12.72
C ALA A 914 36.83 -7.05 -12.22
N ASP A 915 35.75 -7.47 -11.54
CA ASP A 915 35.57 -8.85 -11.04
C ASP A 915 35.10 -9.83 -12.14
N SER A 916 34.85 -9.35 -13.37
CA SER A 916 34.43 -10.19 -14.51
C SER A 916 35.62 -10.75 -15.28
N THR A 917 35.48 -11.94 -15.86
CA THR A 917 36.51 -12.56 -16.70
C THR A 917 36.96 -11.62 -17.82
N MET A 918 38.25 -11.27 -17.81
CA MET A 918 38.84 -10.35 -18.80
C MET A 918 38.76 -10.93 -20.21
N ILE A 919 38.37 -10.09 -21.18
CA ILE A 919 38.55 -10.41 -22.60
C ILE A 919 40.01 -10.13 -22.93
N SER A 920 40.80 -11.18 -23.05
CA SER A 920 42.25 -11.07 -23.23
C SER A 920 42.69 -11.15 -24.69
N ASN A 921 41.88 -11.71 -25.60
CA ASN A 921 42.24 -11.89 -27.00
C ASN A 921 41.05 -11.69 -27.97
N GLY A 922 41.29 -11.05 -29.12
CA GLY A 922 40.28 -10.89 -30.17
C GLY A 922 39.79 -12.20 -30.81
N ARG A 923 40.47 -13.34 -30.60
CA ARG A 923 40.04 -14.66 -31.13
C ARG A 923 38.81 -15.23 -30.44
N ASP A 924 38.60 -14.94 -29.15
CA ASP A 924 37.40 -15.39 -28.41
C ASP A 924 36.14 -14.63 -28.85
N VAL A 925 36.32 -13.47 -29.50
CA VAL A 925 35.24 -12.65 -30.07
C VAL A 925 35.10 -12.88 -31.59
N MET A 926 36.21 -13.11 -32.30
CA MET A 926 36.23 -13.28 -33.77
C MET A 926 35.98 -14.69 -34.29
N SER A 927 35.93 -15.75 -33.47
CA SER A 927 35.48 -17.08 -33.94
C SER A 927 34.01 -17.10 -34.41
N SER A 928 33.29 -15.99 -34.22
CA SER A 928 31.84 -15.88 -34.32
C SER A 928 31.36 -14.87 -35.40
N ILE A 929 32.29 -14.17 -36.07
CA ILE A 929 31.99 -13.23 -37.15
C ILE A 929 32.59 -13.76 -38.46
N PRO A 930 31.82 -14.42 -39.34
CA PRO A 930 32.26 -14.69 -40.70
C PRO A 930 32.24 -13.40 -41.52
N LYS A 931 33.13 -13.32 -42.50
CA LYS A 931 33.09 -12.29 -43.56
C LYS A 931 31.70 -12.32 -44.21
N ILE A 932 30.95 -11.22 -44.12
CA ILE A 932 29.67 -11.00 -44.81
C ILE A 932 29.94 -10.79 -46.29
#